data_AF-A0A932VRB0-F1
#
_entry.id   AF-A0A932VRB0-F1
#
_cell.length_a   1.000
_cell.length_b   1.000
_cell.length_c   1.000
_cell.angle_alpha   90.00
_cell.angle_beta   90.00
_cell.angle_gamma   90.00
#
_symmetry.space_group_name_H-M   'P 1'
#
loop_
_entity.id
_entity.type
_entity.pdbx_description
1 polymer ?
#
loop_
_entity_poly.entity_id
_entity_poly.type
_entity_poly.pdbx_seq_one_letter_code
_entity_poly.pdbx_strand_id
1 'polypeptide(L)'
;MSEKILKKNKDAPREATSEELRSKHRKELREFLPLDLQVKFEKKGTYKFGGALAKRRKSEVEEDKLFFNILEQKKSIAGDNIGLERLSGEIIENRLGVQKDLDNYIFLYKILDQVSIDLSGSNTLENLVELIKVLGDKGKIGVVISNLVKGGNVNNAVTLAILSNNIGEMEQLFEHADFSDLAYEEGLLAARLNKPDVVNDVIDILRKEERYDQLLDLLVVAGKSDEIKKMIEADVESASKHPDSISYNQSALRGIKSLAKVNPESISDVDVGVCLRNVDYEPALVCEIALSLAKEKPDYAQDIMDKLLAKKNENARYFAKIALAMNDYNSVGFAISVCLALEDSPFIGTANEILSELAKIDLEKAREIADQKFSLEQIRKENYHLLGVNKLKKIVHFFDEPLQRGEAFYLLGNIDEAVKEIDRAEMKVVDRPALFRLALNVGRVDKALEILDWIRKYDVNDHLPSVLVYAKTLRPSNETLRLTKTLDELSLNDKSYALTVTEHLLKQKEDLTELKTEYLPRFEALKSYSQGVNKEIEEGKKWTNPDLFFNKNGGNIATLQTLNLNLGTDLVKSLLSRGLSFAEASIEAYGVALGNGEIKRALSEYIKDKVKSFPPQAFGTLLETASAYLNSNQLDLFISILKENRDLKITQDKLNKELLLIVAKDLGLEVQITSGDLSAWHLKYLPNLLTNQELIKSKIGEDSTELTRYQALLKATFENRFKDFITNIDQEDELGKEVAEHNGKVQNAFEEKGIDWDKWNSFEGQEQFIISTVKKIDREALFKQFFERLNALMETIKESPELTAALKKDLQNINNEKKSLDLSTLYSEDGSWYERLLPKFKKAVELFEKNEREARGAKETFFEWTLTIFEPLEHLKETLKTLSKPESREKTTQKEFLIKKWDRDPRRDLFQGNFTHCCISVGVKEMLPGGGVATFHPDTIVDYLLDQGIQVVEVVDPDTNEPIGQVWLFVTPDKDGKPVMIADNFEINNRYPAGNNVNRGIRDAMFKFLKEYAKACKIEKVDLGEVGTNDVETDDLEVVSLPPIEKLGGYLNDEKYYLEALEDTKAFMIQ
;
A
#
# COMPACT_ATOMS: atom_id res chain seq x y z
N MET A 1 -56.63 -75.08 -36.58
CA MET A 1 -57.71 -74.11 -36.79
C MET A 1 -57.45 -72.96 -35.85
N SER A 2 -56.72 -71.95 -36.34
CA SER A 2 -57.26 -70.66 -36.84
C SER A 2 -57.36 -69.67 -35.68
N GLU A 3 -56.30 -68.88 -35.46
CA GLU A 3 -56.08 -67.57 -36.10
C GLU A 3 -56.83 -66.42 -35.40
N LYS A 4 -56.03 -65.42 -35.00
CA LYS A 4 -56.27 -63.98 -35.14
C LYS A 4 -57.64 -63.46 -34.69
N ILE A 5 -57.64 -62.68 -33.62
CA ILE A 5 -57.95 -61.24 -33.61
C ILE A 5 -57.72 -60.71 -32.17
N LEU A 6 -57.27 -59.45 -32.06
CA LEU A 6 -56.97 -58.64 -30.86
C LEU A 6 -55.53 -58.64 -30.31
N LYS A 7 -54.60 -58.18 -31.16
CA LYS A 7 -53.53 -57.26 -30.76
C LYS A 7 -53.97 -55.82 -31.08
N LYS A 8 -54.15 -54.97 -30.06
CA LYS A 8 -53.74 -53.54 -30.02
C LYS A 8 -54.27 -52.86 -28.76
N ASN A 9 -53.33 -52.47 -27.89
CA ASN A 9 -53.35 -51.46 -26.81
C ASN A 9 -52.66 -52.00 -25.55
N LYS A 10 -51.33 -52.01 -25.58
CA LYS A 10 -50.45 -52.03 -24.42
C LYS A 10 -49.43 -50.91 -24.62
N ASP A 11 -49.84 -49.67 -24.44
CA ASP A 11 -48.98 -48.49 -24.22
C ASP A 11 -49.86 -47.35 -23.64
N ALA A 12 -50.61 -47.65 -22.59
CA ALA A 12 -51.07 -46.61 -21.68
C ALA A 12 -49.97 -46.45 -20.63
N PRO A 13 -49.44 -45.23 -20.37
CA PRO A 13 -48.44 -45.04 -19.34
C PRO A 13 -49.03 -45.55 -18.02
N ARG A 14 -48.34 -46.49 -17.37
CA ARG A 14 -48.65 -46.84 -15.98
C ARG A 14 -48.59 -45.53 -15.21
N GLU A 15 -49.71 -45.14 -14.61
CA GLU A 15 -49.76 -44.03 -13.65
C GLU A 15 -48.55 -44.19 -12.74
N ALA A 16 -47.69 -43.17 -12.73
CA ALA A 16 -46.48 -43.16 -11.93
C ALA A 16 -46.88 -43.59 -10.52
N THR A 17 -46.21 -44.61 -10.01
CA THR A 17 -46.54 -45.14 -8.69
C THR A 17 -46.48 -43.98 -7.68
N SER A 18 -47.31 -44.02 -6.63
CA SER A 18 -47.27 -43.00 -5.57
C SER A 18 -45.84 -42.75 -5.07
N GLU A 19 -44.96 -43.74 -5.14
CA GLU A 19 -43.54 -43.67 -4.80
C GLU A 19 -42.72 -42.83 -5.80
N GLU A 20 -42.96 -42.99 -7.11
CA GLU A 20 -42.30 -42.25 -8.19
C GLU A 20 -42.74 -40.79 -8.23
N LEU A 21 -44.04 -40.51 -8.05
CA LEU A 21 -44.54 -39.14 -7.92
C LEU A 21 -43.97 -38.46 -6.67
N ARG A 22 -43.92 -39.16 -5.53
CA ARG A 22 -43.25 -38.64 -4.33
C ARG A 22 -41.74 -38.49 -4.53
N SER A 23 -41.09 -39.36 -5.29
CA SER A 23 -39.65 -39.27 -5.59
C SER A 23 -39.34 -38.08 -6.51
N LYS A 24 -40.16 -37.85 -7.54
CA LYS A 24 -40.07 -36.71 -8.44
C LYS A 24 -40.31 -35.41 -7.67
N HIS A 25 -41.37 -35.35 -6.87
CA HIS A 25 -41.67 -34.19 -6.02
C HIS A 25 -40.59 -33.93 -4.96
N ARG A 26 -39.96 -34.96 -4.40
CA ARG A 26 -38.80 -34.85 -3.50
C ARG A 26 -37.56 -34.31 -4.21
N LYS A 27 -37.37 -34.67 -5.49
CA LYS A 27 -36.26 -34.16 -6.30
C LYS A 27 -36.48 -32.68 -6.63
N GLU A 28 -37.69 -32.32 -7.06
CA GLU A 28 -38.10 -30.93 -7.29
C GLU A 28 -37.92 -30.10 -6.02
N LEU A 29 -38.42 -30.54 -4.85
CA LEU A 29 -38.23 -29.83 -3.57
C LEU A 29 -36.77 -29.65 -3.16
N ARG A 30 -35.85 -30.56 -3.53
CA ARG A 30 -34.41 -30.40 -3.23
C ARG A 30 -33.78 -29.31 -4.07
N GLU A 31 -34.23 -29.13 -5.31
CA GLU A 31 -33.72 -28.10 -6.22
C GLU A 31 -34.13 -26.67 -5.76
N PHE A 32 -35.15 -26.54 -4.91
CA PHE A 32 -35.65 -25.25 -4.40
C PHE A 32 -35.22 -24.89 -2.96
N LEU A 33 -34.57 -25.79 -2.22
CA LEU A 33 -34.12 -25.52 -0.85
C LEU A 33 -32.71 -24.92 -0.82
N PRO A 34 -32.44 -23.91 0.04
CA PRO A 34 -31.08 -23.51 0.42
C PRO A 34 -30.20 -24.73 0.71
N LEU A 35 -28.95 -24.72 0.24
CA LEU A 35 -28.03 -25.86 0.31
C LEU A 35 -27.84 -26.39 1.75
N ASP A 36 -27.87 -25.51 2.74
CA ASP A 36 -27.81 -25.82 4.18
C ASP A 36 -29.10 -26.47 4.75
N LEU A 37 -30.20 -26.45 3.99
CA LEU A 37 -31.48 -27.11 4.31
C LEU A 37 -31.73 -28.40 3.49
N GLN A 38 -30.82 -28.77 2.59
CA GLN A 38 -30.92 -29.99 1.80
C GLN A 38 -30.55 -31.23 2.63
N VAL A 39 -31.51 -32.13 2.88
CA VAL A 39 -31.30 -33.33 3.72
C VAL A 39 -30.45 -34.38 2.98
N LYS A 40 -29.31 -34.80 3.55
CA LYS A 40 -28.55 -35.99 3.11
C LYS A 40 -29.25 -37.27 3.56
N PHE A 41 -29.44 -38.21 2.64
CA PHE A 41 -30.13 -39.48 2.90
C PHE A 41 -29.12 -40.55 3.32
N GLU A 42 -29.20 -41.02 4.56
CA GLU A 42 -28.27 -42.04 5.06
C GLU A 42 -28.65 -43.46 4.62
N LYS A 43 -29.93 -43.74 4.34
CA LYS A 43 -30.45 -45.05 3.84
C LYS A 43 -31.81 -44.92 3.13
N LYS A 44 -32.14 -45.87 2.25
CA LYS A 44 -33.38 -45.92 1.46
C LYS A 44 -34.59 -46.11 2.39
N GLY A 45 -35.41 -45.06 2.55
CA GLY A 45 -36.70 -45.12 3.26
C GLY A 45 -36.75 -44.53 4.67
N THR A 46 -35.64 -44.10 5.25
CA THR A 46 -35.61 -43.44 6.57
C THR A 46 -35.03 -42.04 6.47
N TYR A 47 -35.85 -41.02 6.76
CA TYR A 47 -35.40 -39.65 6.96
C TYR A 47 -35.60 -39.29 8.44
N LYS A 48 -34.57 -38.71 9.05
CA LYS A 48 -34.75 -37.86 10.24
C LYS A 48 -34.43 -36.45 9.76
N PHE A 49 -35.34 -35.50 9.97
CA PHE A 49 -34.93 -34.10 9.99
C PHE A 49 -33.94 -33.98 11.14
N GLY A 50 -32.65 -33.92 10.82
CA GLY A 50 -31.61 -33.68 11.82
C GLY A 50 -31.98 -32.41 12.60
N GLY A 51 -31.64 -32.37 13.89
CA GLY A 51 -32.10 -31.35 14.84
C GLY A 51 -31.88 -29.89 14.44
N ALA A 52 -31.18 -29.58 13.35
CA ALA A 52 -31.05 -28.25 12.76
C ALA A 52 -32.40 -27.67 12.28
N LEU A 53 -33.24 -28.43 11.58
CA LEU A 53 -34.50 -27.89 11.02
C LEU A 53 -35.57 -27.66 12.11
N ALA A 54 -35.58 -28.50 13.14
CA ALA A 54 -36.44 -28.34 14.31
C ALA A 54 -36.01 -27.13 15.19
N LYS A 55 -34.70 -26.84 15.27
CA LYS A 55 -34.18 -25.62 15.92
C LYS A 55 -34.58 -24.36 15.16
N ARG A 56 -34.57 -24.39 13.82
CA ARG A 56 -34.98 -23.25 12.99
C ARG A 56 -36.49 -23.01 12.91
N ARG A 57 -37.34 -23.99 13.24
CA ARG A 57 -38.80 -23.79 13.30
C ARG A 57 -39.24 -22.79 14.38
N LYS A 58 -38.37 -22.51 15.35
CA LYS A 58 -38.52 -21.45 16.36
C LYS A 58 -37.55 -20.29 16.14
N SER A 59 -36.96 -20.20 14.95
CA SER A 59 -36.05 -19.11 14.61
C SER A 59 -36.81 -17.80 14.60
N GLU A 60 -36.22 -16.77 15.20
CA GLU A 60 -36.77 -15.42 15.11
C GLU A 60 -36.42 -14.70 13.79
N VAL A 61 -35.59 -15.34 12.96
CA VAL A 61 -35.18 -14.86 11.63
C VAL A 61 -36.39 -14.87 10.70
N GLU A 62 -36.72 -13.72 10.11
CA GLU A 62 -37.91 -13.55 9.26
C GLU A 62 -37.90 -14.45 8.02
N GLU A 63 -36.74 -14.74 7.44
CA GLU A 63 -36.61 -15.68 6.31
C GLU A 63 -36.98 -17.13 6.72
N ASP A 64 -36.55 -17.56 7.91
CA ASP A 64 -36.95 -18.87 8.47
C ASP A 64 -38.46 -18.88 8.77
N LYS A 65 -39.01 -17.80 9.35
CA LYS A 65 -40.45 -17.67 9.59
C LYS A 65 -41.25 -17.68 8.29
N LEU A 66 -40.78 -16.97 7.26
CA LEU A 66 -41.39 -16.92 5.93
C LEU A 66 -41.37 -18.32 5.30
N PHE A 67 -40.22 -19.00 5.33
CA PHE A 67 -40.07 -20.38 4.88
C PHE A 67 -41.03 -21.35 5.61
N PHE A 68 -41.14 -21.28 6.94
CA PHE A 68 -42.02 -22.14 7.71
C PHE A 68 -43.51 -21.78 7.56
N ASN A 69 -43.86 -20.49 7.47
CA ASN A 69 -45.21 -20.04 7.13
C ASN A 69 -45.64 -20.57 5.76
N ILE A 70 -44.73 -20.56 4.79
CA ILE A 70 -44.99 -21.04 3.44
C ILE A 70 -45.10 -22.56 3.40
N LEU A 71 -44.27 -23.31 4.14
CA LEU A 71 -44.43 -24.75 4.33
C LEU A 71 -45.79 -25.10 4.97
N GLU A 72 -46.28 -24.26 5.88
CA GLU A 72 -47.60 -24.39 6.49
C GLU A 72 -48.74 -23.99 5.54
N GLN A 73 -48.56 -22.98 4.69
CA GLN A 73 -49.49 -22.62 3.61
C GLN A 73 -49.50 -23.66 2.47
N LYS A 74 -48.38 -24.32 2.18
CA LYS A 74 -48.33 -25.42 1.19
C LYS A 74 -49.05 -26.67 1.66
N LYS A 75 -49.12 -26.90 2.97
CA LYS A 75 -49.98 -27.94 3.54
C LYS A 75 -51.46 -27.69 3.25
N SER A 76 -51.88 -26.44 3.02
CA SER A 76 -53.26 -26.09 2.64
C SER A 76 -53.48 -25.98 1.12
N ILE A 77 -52.42 -25.86 0.31
CA ILE A 77 -52.51 -25.72 -1.15
C ILE A 77 -51.68 -26.83 -1.83
N ALA A 78 -52.24 -28.03 -1.89
CA ALA A 78 -51.65 -29.13 -2.65
C ALA A 78 -51.94 -28.92 -4.15
N GLY A 79 -51.02 -28.33 -4.91
CA GLY A 79 -51.06 -28.39 -6.38
C GLY A 79 -50.42 -27.26 -7.18
N ASP A 80 -49.99 -26.15 -6.57
CA ASP A 80 -49.57 -24.98 -7.35
C ASP A 80 -48.04 -24.86 -7.49
N ASN A 81 -47.52 -25.09 -8.70
CA ASN A 81 -46.11 -24.92 -9.05
C ASN A 81 -45.73 -23.44 -9.24
N ILE A 82 -46.70 -22.56 -9.48
CA ILE A 82 -46.48 -21.11 -9.70
C ILE A 82 -45.91 -20.45 -8.44
N GLY A 83 -46.28 -20.94 -7.26
CA GLY A 83 -45.75 -20.44 -5.99
C GLY A 83 -44.24 -20.67 -5.81
N LEU A 84 -43.69 -21.77 -6.33
CA LEU A 84 -42.26 -22.09 -6.19
C LEU A 84 -41.38 -21.21 -7.08
N GLU A 85 -41.81 -20.92 -8.31
CA GLU A 85 -41.08 -20.02 -9.20
C GLU A 85 -41.10 -18.59 -8.68
N ARG A 86 -42.25 -18.11 -8.17
CA ARG A 86 -42.35 -16.80 -7.53
C ARG A 86 -41.43 -16.69 -6.31
N LEU A 87 -41.37 -17.73 -5.49
CA LEU A 87 -40.48 -17.83 -4.32
C LEU A 87 -38.99 -17.89 -4.70
N SER A 88 -38.64 -18.62 -5.76
CA SER A 88 -37.29 -18.59 -6.30
C SER A 88 -36.94 -17.18 -6.76
N GLY A 89 -37.88 -16.45 -7.36
CA GLY A 89 -37.74 -15.03 -7.70
C GLY A 89 -37.50 -14.17 -6.46
N GLU A 90 -38.34 -14.28 -5.42
CA GLU A 90 -38.24 -13.51 -4.17
C GLU A 90 -36.92 -13.82 -3.41
N ILE A 91 -36.46 -15.07 -3.38
CA ILE A 91 -35.17 -15.47 -2.77
C ILE A 91 -34.00 -14.90 -3.59
N ILE A 92 -34.07 -14.94 -4.92
CA ILE A 92 -33.05 -14.35 -5.80
C ILE A 92 -33.03 -12.82 -5.62
N GLU A 93 -34.18 -12.15 -5.56
CA GLU A 93 -34.28 -10.72 -5.29
C GLU A 93 -33.72 -10.34 -3.92
N ASN A 94 -34.05 -11.10 -2.86
CA ASN A 94 -33.49 -10.87 -1.54
C ASN A 94 -31.97 -11.09 -1.51
N ARG A 95 -31.46 -12.12 -2.20
CA ARG A 95 -30.00 -12.35 -2.35
C ARG A 95 -29.31 -11.22 -3.11
N LEU A 96 -29.94 -10.70 -4.17
CA LEU A 96 -29.45 -9.52 -4.89
C LEU A 96 -29.47 -8.27 -4.00
N GLY A 97 -30.47 -8.14 -3.12
CA GLY A 97 -30.53 -7.11 -2.08
C GLY A 97 -29.38 -7.21 -1.08
N VAL A 98 -29.13 -8.41 -0.52
CA VAL A 98 -28.00 -8.68 0.38
C VAL A 98 -26.66 -8.40 -0.30
N GLN A 99 -26.49 -8.87 -1.53
CA GLN A 99 -25.29 -8.62 -2.33
C GLN A 99 -25.07 -7.13 -2.53
N LYS A 100 -26.12 -6.38 -2.89
CA LYS A 100 -26.07 -4.93 -3.07
C LYS A 100 -25.74 -4.19 -1.78
N ASP A 101 -26.34 -4.58 -0.65
CA ASP A 101 -26.04 -4.01 0.66
C ASP A 101 -24.59 -4.28 1.08
N LEU A 102 -24.09 -5.49 0.82
CA LEU A 102 -22.72 -5.87 1.16
C LEU A 102 -21.69 -5.22 0.22
N ASP A 103 -21.99 -5.08 -1.07
CA ASP A 103 -21.16 -4.35 -2.03
C ASP A 103 -21.02 -2.88 -1.59
N ASN A 104 -22.11 -2.27 -1.11
CA ASN A 104 -22.08 -0.93 -0.52
C ASN A 104 -21.25 -0.91 0.77
N TYR A 105 -21.39 -1.90 1.64
CA TYR A 105 -20.61 -1.99 2.88
C TYR A 105 -19.10 -2.20 2.61
N ILE A 106 -18.73 -3.08 1.67
CA ILE A 106 -17.35 -3.33 1.23
C ILE A 106 -16.77 -2.07 0.61
N PHE A 107 -17.55 -1.36 -0.22
CA PHE A 107 -17.15 -0.07 -0.79
C PHE A 107 -16.87 0.98 0.30
N LEU A 108 -17.78 1.11 1.26
CA LEU A 108 -17.61 1.98 2.42
C LEU A 108 -16.36 1.62 3.23
N TYR A 109 -16.08 0.33 3.41
CA TYR A 109 -14.91 -0.14 4.14
C TYR A 109 -13.61 0.11 3.38
N LYS A 110 -13.55 -0.19 2.07
CA LYS A 110 -12.37 0.12 1.22
C LYS A 110 -12.08 1.62 1.19
N ILE A 111 -13.12 2.44 1.22
CA ILE A 111 -13.00 3.89 1.41
C ILE A 111 -12.44 4.23 2.79
N LEU A 112 -12.95 3.63 3.88
CA LEU A 112 -12.46 3.89 5.23
C LEU A 112 -11.04 3.36 5.50
N ASP A 113 -10.59 2.37 4.74
CA ASP A 113 -9.23 1.80 4.80
C ASP A 113 -8.23 2.65 3.99
N GLN A 114 -8.66 3.19 2.84
CA GLN A 114 -7.89 4.17 2.04
C GLN A 114 -7.89 5.57 2.67
N VAL A 115 -8.95 5.92 3.38
CA VAL A 115 -9.03 7.09 4.26
C VAL A 115 -8.54 6.65 5.63
N SER A 116 -7.23 6.44 5.78
CA SER A 116 -6.60 6.65 7.08
C SER A 116 -7.05 8.02 7.57
N ILE A 117 -8.05 8.08 8.48
CA ILE A 117 -8.61 9.35 8.93
C ILE A 117 -7.49 10.07 9.64
N ASP A 118 -6.90 11.00 8.91
CA ASP A 118 -5.98 11.97 9.44
C ASP A 118 -6.79 12.90 10.35
N LEU A 119 -6.93 12.50 11.62
CA LEU A 119 -7.53 13.30 12.69
C LEU A 119 -6.64 14.51 13.06
N SER A 120 -5.60 14.82 12.27
CA SER A 120 -4.87 16.07 12.34
C SER A 120 -5.44 17.18 11.43
N GLY A 121 -6.49 16.86 10.64
CA GLY A 121 -7.12 17.80 9.71
C GLY A 121 -8.20 18.71 10.30
N SER A 122 -8.54 19.77 9.56
CA SER A 122 -9.46 20.86 9.95
C SER A 122 -10.92 20.48 10.23
N ASN A 123 -11.34 19.23 9.94
CA ASN A 123 -12.72 18.77 10.13
C ASN A 123 -12.92 17.89 11.38
N THR A 124 -11.95 17.87 12.29
CA THR A 124 -11.93 16.99 13.48
C THR A 124 -13.15 17.18 14.38
N LEU A 125 -13.64 18.42 14.55
CA LEU A 125 -14.79 18.70 15.42
C LEU A 125 -16.11 18.13 14.88
N GLU A 126 -16.36 18.24 13.57
CA GLU A 126 -17.58 17.70 12.94
C GLU A 126 -17.60 16.18 12.97
N ASN A 127 -16.44 15.55 12.74
CA ASN A 127 -16.27 14.10 12.83
C ASN A 127 -16.53 13.58 14.26
N LEU A 128 -16.06 14.29 15.28
CA LEU A 128 -16.29 13.94 16.69
C LEU A 128 -17.73 14.18 17.12
N VAL A 129 -18.38 15.26 16.68
CA VAL A 129 -19.81 15.52 16.92
C VAL A 129 -20.68 14.42 16.29
N GLU A 130 -20.35 13.99 15.09
CA GLU A 130 -21.08 12.91 14.42
C GLU A 130 -20.81 11.55 15.06
N LEU A 131 -19.59 11.31 15.54
CA LEU A 131 -19.24 10.13 16.34
C LEU A 131 -20.07 10.05 17.63
N ILE A 132 -20.28 11.18 18.33
CA ILE A 132 -21.13 11.24 19.53
C ILE A 132 -22.59 10.90 19.22
N LYS A 133 -23.13 11.43 18.11
CA LYS A 133 -24.48 11.09 17.66
C LYS A 133 -24.63 9.60 17.31
N VAL A 134 -23.57 9.00 16.76
CA VAL A 134 -23.51 7.57 16.40
C VAL A 134 -23.43 6.68 17.65
N LEU A 135 -22.67 7.08 18.68
CA LEU A 135 -22.42 6.24 19.85
C LEU A 135 -23.58 6.23 20.86
N GLY A 136 -24.27 7.37 21.06
CA GLY A 136 -25.54 7.52 21.79
C GLY A 136 -25.57 7.12 23.28
N ASP A 137 -24.56 6.42 23.79
CA ASP A 137 -24.47 5.83 25.12
C ASP A 137 -23.18 6.30 25.82
N LYS A 138 -23.34 6.88 27.02
CA LYS A 138 -22.24 7.39 27.84
C LYS A 138 -21.19 6.33 28.18
N GLY A 139 -21.59 5.07 28.34
CA GLY A 139 -20.65 3.97 28.63
C GLY A 139 -19.74 3.65 27.45
N LYS A 140 -20.25 3.74 26.22
CA LYS A 140 -19.47 3.51 25.00
C LYS A 140 -18.54 4.68 24.71
N ILE A 141 -18.97 5.89 25.03
CA ILE A 141 -18.16 7.10 24.89
C ILE A 141 -16.96 7.06 25.85
N GLY A 142 -17.13 6.65 27.12
CA GLY A 142 -16.01 6.48 28.06
C GLY A 142 -14.96 5.45 27.59
N VAL A 143 -15.38 4.35 26.96
CA VAL A 143 -14.45 3.36 26.38
C VAL A 143 -13.65 3.96 25.21
N VAL A 144 -14.27 4.79 24.38
CA VAL A 144 -13.60 5.47 23.26
C VAL A 144 -12.63 6.54 23.79
N ILE A 145 -13.02 7.31 24.81
CA ILE A 145 -12.13 8.27 25.50
C ILE A 145 -10.90 7.55 26.05
N SER A 146 -11.09 6.45 26.80
CA SER A 146 -9.98 5.66 27.37
C SER A 146 -9.03 5.10 26.30
N ASN A 147 -9.57 4.65 25.15
CA ASN A 147 -8.76 4.12 24.05
C ASN A 147 -8.00 5.21 23.30
N LEU A 148 -8.60 6.39 23.11
CA LEU A 148 -7.92 7.56 22.53
C LEU A 148 -6.74 8.00 23.40
N VAL A 149 -6.91 7.99 24.72
CA VAL A 149 -5.84 8.30 25.69
C VAL A 149 -4.72 7.27 25.63
N LYS A 150 -5.04 5.97 25.62
CA LYS A 150 -4.05 4.89 25.48
C LYS A 150 -3.31 4.92 24.14
N GLY A 151 -3.94 5.44 23.09
CA GLY A 151 -3.36 5.66 21.78
C GLY A 151 -2.58 6.98 21.64
N GLY A 152 -2.40 7.76 22.71
CA GLY A 152 -1.67 9.03 22.69
C GLY A 152 -2.42 10.22 22.08
N ASN A 153 -3.73 10.08 21.82
CA ASN A 153 -4.55 11.08 21.12
C ASN A 153 -5.40 11.90 22.10
N VAL A 154 -4.72 12.59 23.02
CA VAL A 154 -5.30 13.24 24.21
C VAL A 154 -6.27 14.37 23.86
N ASN A 155 -5.96 15.20 22.85
CA ASN A 155 -6.80 16.34 22.43
C ASN A 155 -8.19 15.88 21.97
N ASN A 156 -8.25 14.76 21.26
CA ASN A 156 -9.50 14.17 20.78
C ASN A 156 -10.29 13.53 21.93
N ALA A 157 -9.59 12.94 22.91
CA ALA A 157 -10.22 12.39 24.10
C ALA A 157 -10.89 13.48 24.96
N VAL A 158 -10.21 14.61 25.18
CA VAL A 158 -10.75 15.73 25.96
C VAL A 158 -11.91 16.41 25.22
N THR A 159 -11.77 16.66 23.92
CA THR A 159 -12.86 17.21 23.08
C THR A 159 -14.11 16.34 23.14
N LEU A 160 -13.94 15.01 23.06
CA LEU A 160 -15.03 14.04 23.16
C LEU A 160 -15.65 14.01 24.58
N ALA A 161 -14.85 14.18 25.64
CA ALA A 161 -15.32 14.26 27.02
C ALA A 161 -16.16 15.51 27.28
N ILE A 162 -15.74 16.67 26.77
CA ILE A 162 -16.45 17.95 26.85
C ILE A 162 -17.79 17.85 26.10
N LEU A 163 -17.77 17.39 24.85
CA LEU A 163 -18.97 17.30 24.01
C LEU A 163 -19.99 16.26 24.51
N SER A 164 -19.53 15.20 25.19
CA SER A 164 -20.40 14.16 25.76
C SER A 164 -20.87 14.43 27.20
N ASN A 165 -20.43 15.53 27.80
CA ASN A 165 -20.77 15.94 29.16
C ASN A 165 -20.35 14.88 30.20
N ASN A 166 -19.16 14.28 30.01
CA ASN A 166 -18.61 13.19 30.82
C ASN A 166 -17.44 13.69 31.69
N ILE A 167 -17.73 14.70 32.52
CA ILE A 167 -16.75 15.53 33.24
C ILE A 167 -15.89 14.71 34.23
N GLY A 168 -16.42 13.60 34.76
CA GLY A 168 -15.70 12.76 35.73
C GLY A 168 -14.45 12.06 35.18
N GLU A 169 -14.29 11.95 33.85
CA GLU A 169 -13.04 11.44 33.24
C GLU A 169 -12.02 12.55 32.93
N MET A 170 -12.42 13.84 32.98
CA MET A 170 -11.49 14.95 32.76
C MET A 170 -10.51 15.14 33.94
N GLU A 171 -10.93 14.88 35.18
CA GLU A 171 -10.06 14.94 36.36
C GLU A 171 -8.84 14.01 36.25
N GLN A 172 -8.97 12.86 35.56
CA GLN A 172 -7.85 11.94 35.29
C GLN A 172 -6.97 12.37 34.12
N LEU A 173 -7.48 13.24 33.24
CA LEU A 173 -6.75 13.76 32.07
C LEU A 173 -5.87 14.97 32.42
N PHE A 174 -6.24 15.73 33.46
CA PHE A 174 -5.51 16.91 33.91
C PHE A 174 -4.15 16.63 34.60
N GLU A 175 -3.82 15.37 34.92
CA GLU A 175 -2.54 15.01 35.58
C GLU A 175 -1.33 14.85 34.61
N HIS A 176 -1.52 14.93 33.27
CA HIS A 176 -0.54 14.39 32.32
C HIS A 176 -0.10 15.26 31.10
N ALA A 177 -0.40 16.57 31.02
CA ALA A 177 0.04 17.41 29.88
C ALA A 177 0.41 18.87 30.24
N ASP A 178 1.19 19.55 29.38
CA ASP A 178 1.55 20.97 29.47
C ASP A 178 0.39 21.82 28.90
N PHE A 179 -0.40 22.45 29.77
CA PHE A 179 -1.86 22.60 29.59
C PHE A 179 -2.36 23.98 29.11
N SER A 180 -1.51 25.00 28.95
CA SER A 180 -2.00 26.39 28.75
C SER A 180 -2.65 26.66 27.38
N ASP A 181 -2.12 26.09 26.29
CA ASP A 181 -2.71 26.23 24.95
C ASP A 181 -3.99 25.39 24.78
N LEU A 182 -4.05 24.23 25.45
CA LEU A 182 -5.21 23.36 25.44
C LEU A 182 -6.35 23.96 26.27
N ALA A 183 -6.02 24.53 27.44
CA ALA A 183 -6.99 25.21 28.30
C ALA A 183 -7.70 26.36 27.58
N TYR A 184 -7.01 27.12 26.73
CA TYR A 184 -7.62 28.21 25.97
C TYR A 184 -8.72 27.73 25.00
N GLU A 185 -8.40 26.75 24.15
CA GLU A 185 -9.36 26.19 23.18
C GLU A 185 -10.54 25.52 23.89
N GLU A 186 -10.28 24.87 25.03
CA GLU A 186 -11.29 24.26 25.89
C GLU A 186 -12.18 25.30 26.57
N GLY A 187 -11.61 26.41 27.02
CA GLY A 187 -12.36 27.55 27.55
C GLY A 187 -13.30 28.15 26.51
N LEU A 188 -12.83 28.33 25.27
CA LEU A 188 -13.66 28.84 24.17
C LEU A 188 -14.82 27.90 23.87
N LEU A 189 -14.57 26.58 23.85
CA LEU A 189 -15.61 25.59 23.65
C LEU A 189 -16.60 25.56 24.82
N ALA A 190 -16.11 25.62 26.05
CA ALA A 190 -16.92 25.67 27.26
C ALA A 190 -17.81 26.92 27.32
N ALA A 191 -17.29 28.08 26.92
CA ALA A 191 -18.04 29.32 26.83
C ALA A 191 -19.16 29.22 25.78
N ARG A 192 -18.87 28.65 24.60
CA ARG A 192 -19.89 28.40 23.56
C ARG A 192 -20.97 27.41 24.00
N LEU A 193 -20.61 26.46 24.87
CA LEU A 193 -21.53 25.46 25.43
C LEU A 193 -22.22 25.92 26.74
N ASN A 194 -22.02 27.18 27.14
CA ASN A 194 -22.58 27.78 28.35
C ASN A 194 -22.25 27.00 29.63
N LYS A 195 -20.96 26.70 29.83
CA LYS A 195 -20.41 25.99 31.00
C LYS A 195 -19.61 26.96 31.89
N PRO A 196 -20.27 27.80 32.71
CA PRO A 196 -19.63 28.93 33.39
C PRO A 196 -18.54 28.52 34.38
N ASP A 197 -18.65 27.35 35.02
CA ASP A 197 -17.65 26.87 35.98
C ASP A 197 -16.30 26.59 35.30
N VAL A 198 -16.33 25.88 34.17
CA VAL A 198 -15.14 25.56 33.35
C VAL A 198 -14.52 26.83 32.77
N VAL A 199 -15.34 27.78 32.34
CA VAL A 199 -14.87 29.07 31.81
C VAL A 199 -14.14 29.88 32.89
N ASN A 200 -14.64 29.87 34.13
CA ASN A 200 -13.99 30.59 35.23
C ASN A 200 -12.64 29.96 35.60
N ASP A 201 -12.55 28.63 35.62
CA ASP A 201 -11.30 27.92 35.90
C ASP A 201 -10.24 28.20 34.83
N VAL A 202 -10.63 28.19 33.55
CA VAL A 202 -9.72 28.53 32.44
C VAL A 202 -9.31 30.00 32.50
N ILE A 203 -10.19 30.93 32.85
CA ILE A 203 -9.86 32.35 33.03
C ILE A 203 -8.75 32.53 34.07
N ASP A 204 -8.84 31.83 35.21
CA ASP A 204 -7.82 31.93 36.26
C ASP A 204 -6.49 31.31 35.84
N ILE A 205 -6.50 30.24 35.04
CA ILE A 205 -5.30 29.64 34.44
C ILE A 205 -4.63 30.62 33.47
N LEU A 206 -5.37 31.16 32.49
CA LEU A 206 -4.82 32.09 31.50
C LEU A 206 -4.30 33.38 32.15
N ARG A 207 -4.94 33.84 33.22
CA ARG A 207 -4.50 34.99 34.02
C ARG A 207 -3.20 34.71 34.78
N LYS A 208 -3.06 33.52 35.37
CA LYS A 208 -1.85 33.11 36.10
C LYS A 208 -0.63 32.95 35.17
N GLU A 209 -0.86 32.50 33.94
CA GLU A 209 0.17 32.29 32.92
C GLU A 209 0.44 33.54 32.05
N GLU A 210 -0.15 34.70 32.39
CA GLU A 210 0.03 35.97 31.68
C GLU A 210 -0.32 35.92 30.17
N ARG A 211 -1.28 35.05 29.78
CA ARG A 211 -1.71 34.83 28.38
C ARG A 211 -2.82 35.81 27.96
N TYR A 212 -2.50 37.10 27.93
CA TYR A 212 -3.50 38.18 27.81
C TYR A 212 -4.37 38.15 26.55
N ASP A 213 -3.82 37.83 25.37
CA ASP A 213 -4.60 37.74 24.11
C ASP A 213 -5.67 36.64 24.19
N GLN A 214 -5.28 35.45 24.66
CA GLN A 214 -6.16 34.30 24.85
C GLN A 214 -7.21 34.55 25.93
N LEU A 215 -6.81 35.22 27.02
CA LEU A 215 -7.74 35.63 28.06
C LEU A 215 -8.80 36.60 27.52
N LEU A 216 -8.40 37.59 26.72
CA LEU A 216 -9.32 38.56 26.15
C LEU A 216 -10.37 37.91 25.24
N ASP A 217 -9.93 37.01 24.35
CA ASP A 217 -10.81 36.25 23.46
C ASP A 217 -11.81 35.38 24.24
N LEU A 218 -11.35 34.71 25.30
CA LEU A 218 -12.22 33.91 26.16
C LEU A 218 -13.25 34.77 26.90
N LEU A 219 -12.84 35.91 27.44
CA LEU A 219 -13.75 36.84 28.13
C LEU A 219 -14.82 37.40 27.19
N VAL A 220 -14.48 37.62 25.92
CA VAL A 220 -15.44 38.04 24.88
C VAL A 220 -16.48 36.96 24.63
N VAL A 221 -16.06 35.71 24.45
CA VAL A 221 -16.99 34.59 24.22
C VAL A 221 -17.84 34.31 25.46
N ALA A 222 -17.28 34.52 26.66
CA ALA A 222 -17.97 34.38 27.93
C ALA A 222 -18.90 35.57 28.28
N GLY A 223 -18.87 36.66 27.52
CA GLY A 223 -19.70 37.84 27.76
C GLY A 223 -19.32 38.64 29.02
N LYS A 224 -18.06 38.58 29.48
CA LYS A 224 -17.61 39.21 30.72
C LYS A 224 -17.12 40.66 30.53
N SER A 225 -18.03 41.58 30.18
CA SER A 225 -17.69 42.97 29.83
C SER A 225 -16.90 43.74 30.90
N ASP A 226 -17.19 43.50 32.18
CA ASP A 226 -16.55 44.24 33.29
C ASP A 226 -15.07 43.85 33.47
N GLU A 227 -14.73 42.60 33.18
CA GLU A 227 -13.34 42.11 33.22
C GLU A 227 -12.56 42.62 31.99
N ILE A 228 -13.19 42.61 30.81
CA ILE A 228 -12.64 43.19 29.58
C ILE A 228 -12.33 44.68 29.79
N LYS A 229 -13.27 45.44 30.38
CA LYS A 229 -13.11 46.88 30.62
C LYS A 229 -11.90 47.20 31.51
N LYS A 230 -11.71 46.44 32.60
CA LYS A 230 -10.56 46.63 33.50
C LYS A 230 -9.22 46.38 32.81
N MET A 231 -9.15 45.41 31.89
CA MET A 231 -7.94 45.16 31.10
C MET A 231 -7.65 46.33 30.13
N ILE A 232 -8.69 46.86 29.50
CA ILE A 232 -8.58 47.94 28.49
C ILE A 232 -8.17 49.26 29.12
N GLU A 233 -8.68 49.61 30.30
CA GLU A 233 -8.38 50.89 30.95
C GLU A 233 -6.86 51.06 31.18
N ALA A 234 -6.14 49.98 31.49
CA ALA A 234 -4.68 49.99 31.65
C ALA A 234 -3.93 50.17 30.32
N ASP A 235 -4.40 49.51 29.26
CA ASP A 235 -3.80 49.58 27.92
C ASP A 235 -4.06 50.92 27.24
N VAL A 236 -5.26 51.48 27.41
CA VAL A 236 -5.65 52.80 26.87
C VAL A 236 -4.91 53.92 27.59
N GLU A 237 -4.71 53.80 28.91
CA GLU A 237 -3.86 54.74 29.66
C GLU A 237 -2.40 54.68 29.16
N SER A 238 -1.88 53.48 28.89
CA SER A 238 -0.53 53.27 28.37
C SER A 238 -0.37 53.80 26.94
N ALA A 239 -1.34 53.56 26.05
CA ALA A 239 -1.36 54.09 24.68
C ALA A 239 -1.49 55.63 24.66
N SER A 240 -2.22 56.20 25.61
CA SER A 240 -2.34 57.66 25.76
C SER A 240 -1.05 58.32 26.24
N LYS A 241 -0.28 57.65 27.11
CA LYS A 241 1.03 58.11 27.58
C LYS A 241 2.14 57.92 26.54
N HIS A 242 1.97 56.96 25.62
CA HIS A 242 2.97 56.59 24.61
C HIS A 242 2.34 56.52 23.20
N PRO A 243 1.91 57.65 22.62
CA PRO A 243 1.13 57.67 21.37
C PRO A 243 1.88 57.11 20.16
N ASP A 244 3.21 57.11 20.17
CA ASP A 244 4.06 56.58 19.09
C ASP A 244 4.35 55.07 19.23
N SER A 245 3.92 54.42 20.30
CA SER A 245 4.15 52.98 20.52
C SER A 245 3.11 52.14 19.77
N ILE A 246 3.53 51.50 18.68
CA ILE A 246 2.68 50.60 17.89
C ILE A 246 2.12 49.46 18.77
N SER A 247 2.93 48.90 19.66
CA SER A 247 2.52 47.78 20.53
C SER A 247 1.42 48.17 21.51
N TYR A 248 1.51 49.35 22.15
CA TYR A 248 0.47 49.80 23.09
C TYR A 248 -0.82 50.19 22.34
N ASN A 249 -0.69 50.80 21.16
CA ASN A 249 -1.85 51.13 20.32
C ASN A 249 -2.56 49.87 19.81
N GLN A 250 -1.84 48.84 19.35
CA GLN A 250 -2.45 47.59 18.88
C GLN A 250 -3.14 46.83 20.02
N SER A 251 -2.53 46.75 21.21
CA SER A 251 -3.16 46.13 22.39
C SER A 251 -4.46 46.86 22.77
N ALA A 252 -4.40 48.20 22.85
CA ALA A 252 -5.57 49.01 23.14
C ALA A 252 -6.68 48.86 22.09
N LEU A 253 -6.37 48.83 20.79
CA LEU A 253 -7.36 48.64 19.73
C LEU A 253 -8.02 47.26 19.77
N ARG A 254 -7.28 46.19 20.05
CA ARG A 254 -7.84 44.82 20.20
C ARG A 254 -8.76 44.74 21.42
N GLY A 255 -8.35 45.37 22.51
CA GLY A 255 -9.17 45.58 23.70
C GLY A 255 -10.47 46.31 23.37
N ILE A 256 -10.38 47.50 22.77
CA ILE A 256 -11.53 48.33 22.40
C ILE A 256 -12.47 47.57 21.45
N LYS A 257 -11.96 46.82 20.46
CA LYS A 257 -12.78 45.95 19.60
C LYS A 257 -13.56 44.92 20.40
N SER A 258 -12.89 44.26 21.33
CA SER A 258 -13.48 43.24 22.20
C SER A 258 -14.59 43.82 23.07
N LEU A 259 -14.36 44.99 23.67
CA LEU A 259 -15.37 45.69 24.47
C LEU A 259 -16.52 46.24 23.62
N ALA A 260 -16.23 46.78 22.44
CA ALA A 260 -17.25 47.26 21.52
C ALA A 260 -18.19 46.14 21.06
N LYS A 261 -17.71 44.89 21.00
CA LYS A 261 -18.53 43.72 20.63
C LYS A 261 -19.45 43.25 21.78
N VAL A 262 -19.00 43.36 23.02
CA VAL A 262 -19.71 42.80 24.19
C VAL A 262 -20.56 43.87 24.91
N ASN A 263 -20.05 45.09 25.02
CA ASN A 263 -20.71 46.21 25.70
C ASN A 263 -20.32 47.56 25.07
N PRO A 264 -20.92 47.92 23.91
CA PRO A 264 -20.64 49.17 23.19
C PRO A 264 -20.83 50.43 24.02
N GLU A 265 -21.77 50.43 24.98
CA GLU A 265 -22.08 51.59 25.82
C GLU A 265 -20.89 52.02 26.70
N SER A 266 -20.04 51.06 27.05
CA SER A 266 -18.87 51.26 27.90
C SER A 266 -17.67 51.91 27.21
N ILE A 267 -17.70 52.09 25.89
CA ILE A 267 -16.64 52.75 25.11
C ILE A 267 -16.65 54.27 25.40
N SER A 268 -15.53 54.82 25.86
CA SER A 268 -15.38 56.24 26.23
C SER A 268 -14.87 57.10 25.06
N ASP A 269 -14.97 58.43 25.19
CA ASP A 269 -14.36 59.38 24.23
C ASP A 269 -12.84 59.16 24.06
N VAL A 270 -12.17 58.71 25.12
CA VAL A 270 -10.72 58.44 25.12
C VAL A 270 -10.41 57.24 24.22
N ASP A 271 -11.23 56.20 24.26
CA ASP A 271 -11.11 54.98 23.44
C ASP A 271 -11.29 55.32 21.95
N VAL A 272 -12.26 56.17 21.63
CA VAL A 272 -12.50 56.68 20.26
C VAL A 272 -11.32 57.53 19.80
N GLY A 273 -10.76 58.35 20.69
CA GLY A 273 -9.54 59.12 20.42
C GLY A 273 -8.34 58.22 20.04
N VAL A 274 -8.19 57.06 20.66
CA VAL A 274 -7.17 56.05 20.29
C VAL A 274 -7.48 55.45 18.92
N CYS A 275 -8.74 55.10 18.63
CA CYS A 275 -9.16 54.58 17.32
C CYS A 275 -8.85 55.57 16.19
N LEU A 276 -9.24 56.83 16.38
CA LEU A 276 -9.05 57.88 15.38
C LEU A 276 -7.57 58.14 15.10
N ARG A 277 -6.67 58.09 16.11
CA ARG A 277 -5.23 58.30 15.89
C ARG A 277 -4.57 57.17 15.11
N ASN A 278 -5.13 55.96 15.13
CA ASN A 278 -4.54 54.76 14.55
C ASN A 278 -5.18 54.30 13.23
N VAL A 279 -6.16 55.03 12.68
CA VAL A 279 -6.79 54.75 11.37
C VAL A 279 -5.75 54.54 10.25
N ASP A 280 -4.62 55.25 10.33
CA ASP A 280 -3.56 55.21 9.31
C ASP A 280 -2.68 53.94 9.40
N TYR A 281 -2.67 53.25 10.54
CA TYR A 281 -1.82 52.08 10.78
C TYR A 281 -2.62 50.78 10.75
N GLU A 282 -3.89 50.79 11.18
CA GLU A 282 -4.73 49.59 11.32
C GLU A 282 -6.18 49.83 10.83
N PRO A 283 -6.42 50.18 9.55
CA PRO A 283 -7.74 50.57 9.05
C PRO A 283 -8.78 49.45 9.13
N ALA A 284 -8.37 48.19 9.03
CA ALA A 284 -9.25 47.03 9.16
C ALA A 284 -9.78 46.89 10.59
N LEU A 285 -8.90 46.97 11.58
CA LEU A 285 -9.26 46.83 13.00
C LEU A 285 -10.14 48.00 13.46
N VAL A 286 -9.82 49.21 13.01
CA VAL A 286 -10.63 50.40 13.30
C VAL A 286 -12.01 50.33 12.61
N CYS A 287 -12.10 49.73 11.43
CA CYS A 287 -13.38 49.46 10.77
C CYS A 287 -14.27 48.49 11.57
N GLU A 288 -13.69 47.43 12.14
CA GLU A 288 -14.45 46.46 12.95
C GLU A 288 -14.97 47.09 14.26
N ILE A 289 -14.20 47.99 14.85
CA ILE A 289 -14.64 48.78 16.01
C ILE A 289 -15.81 49.68 15.60
N ALA A 290 -15.68 50.44 14.51
CA ALA A 290 -16.75 51.31 14.01
C ALA A 290 -18.03 50.53 13.65
N LEU A 291 -17.91 49.34 13.06
CA LEU A 291 -19.05 48.45 12.78
C LEU A 291 -19.77 48.01 14.06
N SER A 292 -19.01 47.74 15.13
CA SER A 292 -19.56 47.36 16.43
C SER A 292 -20.24 48.54 17.13
N LEU A 293 -19.77 49.76 16.87
CA LEU A 293 -20.31 51.01 17.41
C LEU A 293 -21.48 51.57 16.60
N ALA A 294 -21.60 51.24 15.32
CA ALA A 294 -22.52 51.88 14.37
C ALA A 294 -23.99 51.94 14.84
N LYS A 295 -24.43 50.94 15.61
CA LYS A 295 -25.80 50.86 16.11
C LYS A 295 -26.04 51.65 17.40
N GLU A 296 -25.10 51.58 18.34
CA GLU A 296 -25.29 52.08 19.71
C GLU A 296 -24.60 53.45 19.95
N LYS A 297 -23.56 53.78 19.17
CA LYS A 297 -22.84 55.07 19.18
C LYS A 297 -22.54 55.54 17.74
N PRO A 298 -23.57 55.91 16.96
CA PRO A 298 -23.42 56.27 15.55
C PRO A 298 -22.50 57.48 15.34
N ASP A 299 -22.46 58.44 16.26
CA ASP A 299 -21.59 59.62 16.15
C ASP A 299 -20.09 59.24 16.14
N TYR A 300 -19.70 58.23 16.91
CA TYR A 300 -18.31 57.74 16.92
C TYR A 300 -17.97 56.91 15.68
N ALA A 301 -18.93 56.12 15.20
CA ALA A 301 -18.78 55.41 13.93
C ALA A 301 -18.66 56.41 12.75
N GLN A 302 -19.42 57.51 12.81
CA GLN A 302 -19.35 58.62 11.84
C GLN A 302 -17.97 59.28 11.83
N ASP A 303 -17.42 59.63 13.01
CA ASP A 303 -16.09 60.25 13.10
C ASP A 303 -14.99 59.36 12.50
N ILE A 304 -15.07 58.04 12.73
CA ILE A 304 -14.15 57.06 12.15
C ILE A 304 -14.36 56.96 10.62
N MET A 305 -15.62 56.93 10.19
CA MET A 305 -16.00 56.86 8.78
C MET A 305 -15.52 58.09 8.00
N ASP A 306 -15.68 59.29 8.53
CA ASP A 306 -15.21 60.55 7.92
C ASP A 306 -13.69 60.58 7.78
N LYS A 307 -12.97 60.01 8.76
CA LYS A 307 -11.51 59.92 8.72
C LYS A 307 -11.01 58.90 7.70
N LEU A 308 -11.70 57.77 7.53
CA LEU A 308 -11.43 56.80 6.46
C LEU A 308 -11.71 57.41 5.08
N LEU A 309 -12.76 58.22 4.95
CA LEU A 309 -13.15 58.90 3.71
C LEU A 309 -12.11 59.93 3.25
N ALA A 310 -11.47 60.63 4.18
CA ALA A 310 -10.44 61.63 3.88
C ALA A 310 -9.21 61.05 3.14
N LYS A 311 -9.01 59.72 3.17
CA LYS A 311 -7.85 59.03 2.56
C LYS A 311 -8.11 58.49 1.14
N LYS A 312 -9.27 58.82 0.58
CA LYS A 312 -9.75 58.74 -0.82
C LYS A 312 -9.58 57.47 -1.66
N ASN A 313 -8.72 56.48 -1.39
CA ASN A 313 -8.62 55.30 -2.29
C ASN A 313 -8.50 53.92 -1.61
N GLU A 314 -7.61 53.72 -0.63
CA GLU A 314 -7.32 52.36 -0.11
C GLU A 314 -8.38 51.83 0.88
N ASN A 315 -9.19 52.71 1.45
CA ASN A 315 -10.14 52.38 2.51
C ASN A 315 -11.62 52.38 2.09
N ALA A 316 -11.90 52.47 0.78
CA ALA A 316 -13.28 52.57 0.26
C ALA A 316 -14.17 51.39 0.68
N ARG A 317 -13.59 50.17 0.77
CA ARG A 317 -14.30 48.96 1.24
C ARG A 317 -14.70 49.06 2.72
N TYR A 318 -13.82 49.58 3.57
CA TYR A 318 -14.08 49.73 5.01
C TYR A 318 -15.12 50.83 5.27
N PHE A 319 -14.98 51.96 4.57
CA PHE A 319 -15.97 53.03 4.56
C PHE A 319 -17.36 52.53 4.14
N ALA A 320 -17.46 51.75 3.06
CA ALA A 320 -18.73 51.19 2.60
C ALA A 320 -19.39 50.25 3.62
N LYS A 321 -18.59 49.42 4.31
CA LYS A 321 -19.10 48.52 5.35
C LYS A 321 -19.68 49.28 6.54
N ILE A 322 -19.01 50.35 7.00
CA ILE A 322 -19.51 51.18 8.09
C ILE A 322 -20.78 51.92 7.68
N ALA A 323 -20.80 52.50 6.48
CA ALA A 323 -21.98 53.16 5.92
C ALA A 323 -23.18 52.21 5.80
N LEU A 324 -22.97 50.96 5.38
CA LEU A 324 -24.00 49.91 5.36
C LEU A 324 -24.54 49.62 6.77
N ALA A 325 -23.67 49.48 7.77
CA ALA A 325 -24.08 49.22 9.15
C ALA A 325 -24.86 50.40 9.77
N MET A 326 -24.57 51.62 9.33
CA MET A 326 -25.28 52.84 9.75
C MET A 326 -26.55 53.12 8.92
N ASN A 327 -26.86 52.29 7.92
CA ASN A 327 -27.91 52.50 6.93
C ASN A 327 -27.76 53.83 6.13
N ASP A 328 -26.54 54.33 5.96
CA ASP A 328 -26.24 55.51 5.13
C ASP A 328 -25.98 55.09 3.67
N TYR A 329 -27.05 54.77 2.96
CA TYR A 329 -26.99 54.31 1.57
C TYR A 329 -26.42 55.34 0.59
N ASN A 330 -26.42 56.63 0.94
CA ASN A 330 -25.78 57.66 0.13
C ASN A 330 -24.26 57.52 0.17
N SER A 331 -23.71 57.29 1.36
CA SER A 331 -22.29 56.98 1.54
C SER A 331 -21.90 55.66 0.88
N VAL A 332 -22.76 54.63 0.90
CA VAL A 332 -22.54 53.37 0.17
C VAL A 332 -22.47 53.61 -1.35
N GLY A 333 -23.41 54.38 -1.91
CA GLY A 333 -23.41 54.76 -3.32
C GLY A 333 -22.20 55.61 -3.71
N PHE A 334 -21.73 56.47 -2.80
CA PHE A 334 -20.48 57.22 -2.96
C PHE A 334 -19.27 56.29 -3.00
N ALA A 335 -19.17 55.32 -2.08
CA ALA A 335 -18.08 54.35 -2.04
C ALA A 335 -17.98 53.50 -3.32
N ILE A 336 -19.13 53.01 -3.82
CA ILE A 336 -19.21 52.30 -5.10
C ILE A 336 -18.75 53.21 -6.25
N SER A 337 -19.16 54.48 -6.24
CA SER A 337 -18.73 55.44 -7.27
C SER A 337 -17.23 55.71 -7.23
N VAL A 338 -16.62 55.77 -6.04
CA VAL A 338 -15.17 55.89 -5.87
C VAL A 338 -14.46 54.64 -6.41
N CYS A 339 -14.94 53.43 -6.10
CA CYS A 339 -14.38 52.19 -6.62
C CYS A 339 -14.48 52.07 -8.15
N LEU A 340 -15.58 52.53 -8.75
CA LEU A 340 -15.82 52.47 -10.20
C LEU A 340 -15.08 53.56 -10.98
N ALA A 341 -14.73 54.68 -10.34
CA ALA A 341 -13.98 55.77 -10.97
C ALA A 341 -12.47 55.50 -11.09
N LEU A 342 -11.97 54.48 -10.38
CA LEU A 342 -10.60 54.01 -10.48
C LEU A 342 -10.55 52.97 -11.62
N GLU A 343 -9.95 53.34 -12.76
CA GLU A 343 -9.94 52.53 -14.01
C GLU A 343 -9.16 51.19 -13.91
N ASP A 344 -8.71 50.79 -12.72
CA ASP A 344 -7.97 49.54 -12.48
C ASP A 344 -8.92 48.37 -12.10
N SER A 345 -8.70 47.23 -12.76
CA SER A 345 -9.47 45.97 -12.62
C SER A 345 -9.76 45.45 -11.19
N PRO A 346 -8.92 45.65 -10.15
CA PRO A 346 -9.19 45.10 -8.81
C PRO A 346 -10.37 45.79 -8.09
N PHE A 347 -10.67 47.05 -8.43
CA PHE A 347 -11.67 47.84 -7.72
C PHE A 347 -13.11 47.58 -8.18
N ILE A 348 -13.27 47.03 -9.39
CA ILE A 348 -14.58 46.52 -9.87
C ILE A 348 -15.05 45.35 -9.00
N GLY A 349 -14.14 44.45 -8.63
CA GLY A 349 -14.45 43.35 -7.71
C GLY A 349 -14.92 43.86 -6.34
N THR A 350 -14.30 44.92 -5.84
CA THR A 350 -14.68 45.56 -4.57
C THR A 350 -16.06 46.25 -4.68
N ALA A 351 -16.35 46.92 -5.80
CA ALA A 351 -17.67 47.50 -6.04
C ALA A 351 -18.78 46.43 -6.10
N ASN A 352 -18.51 45.29 -6.75
CA ASN A 352 -19.43 44.15 -6.81
C ASN A 352 -19.67 43.53 -5.43
N GLU A 353 -18.62 43.40 -4.61
CA GLU A 353 -18.74 42.91 -3.24
C GLU A 353 -19.63 43.83 -2.39
N ILE A 354 -19.42 45.15 -2.47
CA ILE A 354 -20.24 46.13 -1.73
C ILE A 354 -21.71 46.07 -2.19
N LEU A 355 -21.95 45.94 -3.49
CA LEU A 355 -23.29 45.85 -4.05
C LEU A 355 -24.01 44.56 -3.63
N SER A 356 -23.27 43.45 -3.56
CA SER A 356 -23.78 42.15 -3.08
C SER A 356 -24.16 42.21 -1.59
N GLU A 357 -23.33 42.83 -0.75
CA GLU A 357 -23.65 43.02 0.66
C GLU A 357 -24.86 43.95 0.85
N LEU A 358 -24.98 45.02 0.06
CA LEU A 358 -26.18 45.86 0.07
C LEU A 358 -27.42 45.07 -0.34
N ALA A 359 -27.33 44.19 -1.35
CA ALA A 359 -28.46 43.41 -1.84
C ALA A 359 -29.02 42.42 -0.79
N LYS A 360 -28.19 41.98 0.16
CA LYS A 360 -28.61 41.16 1.29
C LYS A 360 -29.44 41.94 2.31
N ILE A 361 -29.19 43.25 2.43
CA ILE A 361 -29.84 44.14 3.41
C ILE A 361 -31.07 44.81 2.80
N ASP A 362 -30.89 45.46 1.65
CA ASP A 362 -31.93 46.18 0.90
C ASP A 362 -31.74 45.94 -0.60
N LEU A 363 -32.43 44.91 -1.08
CA LEU A 363 -32.37 44.48 -2.48
C LEU A 363 -32.90 45.55 -3.44
N GLU A 364 -33.88 46.37 -3.04
CA GLU A 364 -34.41 47.42 -3.91
C GLU A 364 -33.41 48.57 -4.04
N LYS A 365 -32.77 48.98 -2.95
CA LYS A 365 -31.73 50.01 -2.99
C LYS A 365 -30.47 49.53 -3.71
N ALA A 366 -30.10 48.27 -3.55
CA ALA A 366 -29.01 47.65 -4.33
C ALA A 366 -29.32 47.67 -5.83
N ARG A 367 -30.55 47.34 -6.23
CA ARG A 367 -30.99 47.42 -7.63
C ARG A 367 -30.96 48.85 -8.15
N GLU A 368 -31.46 49.81 -7.38
CA GLU A 368 -31.44 51.22 -7.76
C GLU A 368 -30.01 51.73 -7.99
N ILE A 369 -29.08 51.41 -7.08
CA ILE A 369 -27.66 51.78 -7.20
C ILE A 369 -26.99 51.02 -8.34
N ALA A 370 -27.30 49.75 -8.54
CA ALA A 370 -26.81 48.95 -9.66
C ALA A 370 -27.23 49.56 -11.01
N ASP A 371 -28.51 49.88 -11.14
CA ASP A 371 -29.12 50.45 -12.35
C ASP A 371 -28.57 51.85 -12.65
N GLN A 372 -28.23 52.63 -11.62
CA GLN A 372 -27.64 53.97 -11.78
C GLN A 372 -26.14 53.94 -12.12
N LYS A 373 -25.42 52.86 -11.78
CA LYS A 373 -23.95 52.87 -11.75
C LYS A 373 -23.27 51.80 -12.63
N PHE A 374 -23.95 50.73 -13.06
CA PHE A 374 -23.39 49.64 -13.87
C PHE A 374 -23.92 49.62 -15.31
N SER A 375 -23.07 49.23 -16.27
CA SER A 375 -23.47 49.04 -17.66
C SER A 375 -24.10 47.66 -17.92
N LEU A 376 -24.93 47.56 -18.96
CA LEU A 376 -25.64 46.33 -19.38
C LEU A 376 -24.70 45.14 -19.67
N GLU A 377 -23.47 45.42 -20.07
CA GLU A 377 -22.44 44.42 -20.37
C GLU A 377 -21.79 43.88 -19.10
N GLN A 378 -21.68 44.70 -18.04
CA GLN A 378 -21.20 44.28 -16.73
C GLN A 378 -22.21 43.38 -15.99
N ILE A 379 -23.52 43.51 -16.27
CA ILE A 379 -24.58 42.66 -15.68
C ILE A 379 -24.58 41.23 -16.26
N ARG A 380 -24.09 41.05 -17.50
CA ARG A 380 -24.18 39.77 -18.23
C ARG A 380 -23.26 38.66 -17.73
N LYS A 381 -22.17 38.98 -17.04
CA LYS A 381 -21.14 37.97 -16.70
C LYS A 381 -21.36 37.26 -15.36
N GLU A 382 -22.02 37.86 -14.36
CA GLU A 382 -21.91 37.31 -12.97
C GLU A 382 -23.18 37.38 -12.07
N ASN A 383 -24.33 37.94 -12.51
CA ASN A 383 -25.43 38.30 -11.58
C ASN A 383 -26.83 37.70 -11.86
N TYR A 384 -26.92 36.43 -12.29
CA TYR A 384 -28.20 35.81 -12.72
C TYR A 384 -29.25 35.61 -11.62
N HIS A 385 -28.81 35.36 -10.38
CA HIS A 385 -29.69 35.07 -9.24
C HIS A 385 -30.45 36.30 -8.72
N LEU A 386 -30.06 37.50 -9.13
CA LEU A 386 -30.70 38.76 -8.73
C LEU A 386 -31.90 39.13 -9.64
N LEU A 387 -32.13 38.37 -10.72
CA LEU A 387 -33.20 38.58 -11.68
C LEU A 387 -34.53 37.97 -11.18
N GLY A 388 -35.57 38.80 -11.06
CA GLY A 388 -36.89 38.34 -10.59
C GLY A 388 -37.58 37.32 -11.53
N VAL A 389 -38.46 36.50 -10.95
CA VAL A 389 -39.22 35.39 -11.58
C VAL A 389 -39.87 35.76 -12.93
N ASN A 390 -40.37 37.00 -13.06
CA ASN A 390 -41.01 37.47 -14.29
C ASN A 390 -40.04 37.72 -15.45
N LYS A 391 -38.76 38.00 -15.16
CA LYS A 391 -37.71 38.07 -16.18
C LYS A 391 -37.17 36.67 -16.49
N LEU A 392 -36.95 35.82 -15.48
CA LEU A 392 -36.49 34.42 -15.68
C LEU A 392 -37.41 33.63 -16.65
N LYS A 393 -38.74 33.80 -16.53
CA LYS A 393 -39.72 33.23 -17.47
C LYS A 393 -39.55 33.69 -18.92
N LYS A 394 -39.01 34.88 -19.16
CA LYS A 394 -38.79 35.42 -20.52
C LYS A 394 -37.48 34.96 -21.14
N ILE A 395 -36.47 34.59 -20.33
CA ILE A 395 -35.13 34.20 -20.80
C ILE A 395 -34.85 32.69 -20.74
N VAL A 396 -35.69 31.88 -20.09
CA VAL A 396 -35.53 30.42 -20.02
C VAL A 396 -35.38 29.75 -21.39
N HIS A 397 -36.04 30.28 -22.42
CA HIS A 397 -35.97 29.78 -23.79
C HIS A 397 -34.72 30.21 -24.56
N PHE A 398 -33.86 31.03 -23.97
CA PHE A 398 -32.60 31.50 -24.55
C PHE A 398 -31.37 30.75 -23.99
N PHE A 399 -31.56 29.83 -23.05
CA PHE A 399 -30.49 28.92 -22.62
C PHE A 399 -30.35 27.81 -23.67
N ASP A 400 -29.13 27.63 -24.18
CA ASP A 400 -28.85 26.62 -25.20
C ASP A 400 -28.63 25.22 -24.59
N GLU A 401 -28.16 25.14 -23.34
CA GLU A 401 -27.85 23.87 -22.67
C GLU A 401 -29.04 23.27 -21.89
N PRO A 402 -29.34 21.96 -22.09
CA PRO A 402 -30.44 21.28 -21.38
C PRO A 402 -30.32 21.29 -19.85
N LEU A 403 -29.11 21.18 -19.29
CA LEU A 403 -28.92 21.18 -17.82
C LEU A 403 -29.37 22.53 -17.21
N GLN A 404 -28.94 23.64 -17.81
CA GLN A 404 -29.29 25.00 -17.36
C GLN A 404 -30.79 25.27 -17.49
N ARG A 405 -31.43 24.79 -18.57
CA ARG A 405 -32.89 24.84 -18.72
C ARG A 405 -33.59 24.00 -17.66
N GLY A 406 -33.09 22.79 -17.39
CA GLY A 406 -33.64 21.88 -16.39
C GLY A 406 -33.61 22.47 -14.97
N GLU A 407 -32.50 23.08 -14.57
CA GLU A 407 -32.38 23.77 -13.28
C GLU A 407 -33.31 24.99 -13.20
N ALA A 408 -33.37 25.79 -14.27
CA ALA A 408 -34.27 26.94 -14.31
C ALA A 408 -35.75 26.52 -14.24
N PHE A 409 -36.15 25.42 -14.90
CA PHE A 409 -37.51 24.87 -14.79
C PHE A 409 -37.81 24.31 -13.40
N TYR A 410 -36.85 23.65 -12.76
CA TYR A 410 -36.98 23.16 -11.38
C TYR A 410 -37.16 24.33 -10.40
N LEU A 411 -36.36 25.38 -10.50
CA LEU A 411 -36.47 26.59 -9.67
C LEU A 411 -37.78 27.37 -9.91
N LEU A 412 -38.35 27.27 -11.11
CA LEU A 412 -39.68 27.80 -11.43
C LEU A 412 -40.83 26.89 -10.94
N GLY A 413 -40.52 25.76 -10.29
CA GLY A 413 -41.49 24.78 -9.79
C GLY A 413 -42.12 23.92 -10.90
N ASN A 414 -41.58 23.92 -12.10
CA ASN A 414 -42.10 23.17 -13.25
C ASN A 414 -41.32 21.85 -13.41
N ILE A 415 -41.62 20.90 -12.53
CA ILE A 415 -40.90 19.61 -12.41
C ILE A 415 -40.99 18.80 -13.72
N ASP A 416 -42.14 18.82 -14.40
CA ASP A 416 -42.34 18.04 -15.64
C ASP A 416 -41.42 18.48 -16.79
N GLU A 417 -41.17 19.78 -16.92
CA GLU A 417 -40.22 20.29 -17.92
C GLU A 417 -38.76 20.11 -17.49
N ALA A 418 -38.47 20.16 -16.18
CA ALA A 418 -37.16 19.81 -15.67
C ALA A 418 -36.80 18.35 -15.99
N VAL A 419 -37.74 17.41 -15.82
CA VAL A 419 -37.57 15.98 -16.18
C VAL A 419 -37.28 15.82 -17.67
N LYS A 420 -38.01 16.52 -18.54
CA LYS A 420 -37.79 16.44 -20.00
C LYS A 420 -36.42 16.98 -20.42
N GLU A 421 -35.93 18.02 -19.77
CA GLU A 421 -34.60 18.57 -20.09
C GLU A 421 -33.47 17.68 -19.54
N ILE A 422 -33.67 16.96 -18.42
CA ILE A 422 -32.73 15.94 -17.93
C ILE A 422 -32.60 14.78 -18.90
N ASP A 423 -33.70 14.34 -19.51
CA ASP A 423 -33.67 13.30 -20.56
C ASP A 423 -32.97 13.76 -21.84
N ARG A 424 -32.96 15.08 -22.11
CA ARG A 424 -32.27 15.70 -23.25
C ARG A 424 -30.81 16.03 -22.97
N ALA A 425 -30.40 16.05 -21.70
CA ALA A 425 -29.02 16.30 -21.31
C ALA A 425 -28.15 15.10 -21.71
N GLU A 426 -27.33 15.26 -22.76
CA GLU A 426 -26.37 14.23 -23.14
C GLU A 426 -25.33 14.01 -22.02
N MET A 427 -24.84 12.79 -21.81
CA MET A 427 -23.81 12.47 -20.79
C MET A 427 -22.46 13.20 -21.00
N LYS A 428 -22.33 13.98 -22.06
CA LYS A 428 -21.19 14.85 -22.35
C LYS A 428 -21.22 16.20 -21.59
N VAL A 429 -22.26 16.49 -20.81
CA VAL A 429 -22.36 17.72 -20.01
C VAL A 429 -21.21 17.81 -18.99
N VAL A 430 -20.62 19.01 -18.87
CA VAL A 430 -19.40 19.31 -18.11
C VAL A 430 -19.62 19.24 -16.58
N ASP A 431 -20.87 19.32 -16.09
CA ASP A 431 -21.22 19.21 -14.66
C ASP A 431 -22.14 18.01 -14.39
N ARG A 432 -21.54 16.82 -14.38
CA ARG A 432 -22.22 15.54 -14.14
C ARG A 432 -22.75 15.38 -12.71
N PRO A 433 -22.09 15.90 -11.66
CA PRO A 433 -22.65 15.97 -10.31
C PRO A 433 -23.93 16.82 -10.23
N ALA A 434 -23.99 17.96 -10.91
CA ALA A 434 -25.22 18.75 -11.00
C ALA A 434 -26.35 17.97 -11.69
N LEU A 435 -26.06 17.27 -12.78
CA LEU A 435 -27.04 16.43 -13.48
C LEU A 435 -27.53 15.26 -12.60
N PHE A 436 -26.64 14.62 -11.83
CA PHE A 436 -27.00 13.57 -10.86
C PHE A 436 -27.93 14.11 -9.76
N ARG A 437 -27.60 15.27 -9.17
CA ARG A 437 -28.42 15.93 -8.15
C ARG A 437 -29.78 16.34 -8.70
N LEU A 438 -29.82 16.92 -9.89
CA LEU A 438 -31.06 17.34 -10.53
C LEU A 438 -31.96 16.14 -10.84
N ALA A 439 -31.39 15.03 -11.37
CA ALA A 439 -32.10 13.78 -11.63
C ALA A 439 -32.74 13.20 -10.36
N LEU A 440 -32.02 13.21 -9.23
CA LEU A 440 -32.56 12.78 -7.94
C LEU A 440 -33.66 13.72 -7.42
N ASN A 441 -33.46 15.04 -7.50
CA ASN A 441 -34.43 16.04 -7.03
C ASN A 441 -35.78 15.97 -7.77
N VAL A 442 -35.77 15.53 -9.03
CA VAL A 442 -37.00 15.32 -9.81
C VAL A 442 -37.51 13.87 -9.78
N GLY A 443 -36.87 12.98 -9.02
CA GLY A 443 -37.31 11.59 -8.81
C GLY A 443 -36.92 10.58 -9.92
N ARG A 444 -35.94 10.90 -10.79
CA ARG A 444 -35.44 10.02 -11.86
C ARG A 444 -34.27 9.15 -11.40
N VAL A 445 -34.61 8.17 -10.55
CA VAL A 445 -33.65 7.23 -9.93
C VAL A 445 -32.92 6.38 -10.96
N ASP A 446 -33.58 6.00 -12.05
CA ASP A 446 -33.01 5.28 -13.19
C ASP A 446 -31.82 6.04 -13.81
N LYS A 447 -32.00 7.34 -14.07
CA LYS A 447 -30.97 8.17 -14.70
C LYS A 447 -29.84 8.53 -13.74
N ALA A 448 -30.16 8.70 -12.45
CA ALA A 448 -29.15 8.86 -11.40
C ALA A 448 -28.23 7.63 -11.29
N LEU A 449 -28.78 6.42 -11.41
CA LEU A 449 -27.99 5.17 -11.39
C LEU A 449 -27.09 5.03 -12.62
N GLU A 450 -27.57 5.42 -13.80
CA GLU A 450 -26.77 5.44 -15.04
C GLU A 450 -25.56 6.41 -14.92
N ILE A 451 -25.78 7.58 -14.33
CA ILE A 451 -24.72 8.57 -14.08
C ILE A 451 -23.73 8.05 -13.02
N LEU A 452 -24.21 7.36 -11.99
CA LEU A 452 -23.38 6.78 -10.93
C LEU A 452 -22.47 5.66 -11.45
N ASP A 453 -22.99 4.77 -12.30
CA ASP A 453 -22.18 3.72 -12.95
C ASP A 453 -21.11 4.30 -13.89
N TRP A 454 -21.38 5.46 -14.48
CA TRP A 454 -20.38 6.19 -15.25
C TRP A 454 -19.30 6.79 -14.36
N ILE A 455 -19.66 7.44 -13.25
CA ILE A 455 -18.71 7.99 -12.26
C ILE A 455 -17.80 6.88 -11.71
N ARG A 456 -18.36 5.72 -11.37
CA ARG A 456 -17.62 4.50 -10.96
C ARG A 456 -16.52 4.08 -11.94
N LYS A 457 -16.67 4.41 -13.22
CA LYS A 457 -15.76 3.98 -14.29
C LYS A 457 -14.63 4.98 -14.53
N TYR A 458 -14.75 6.25 -14.11
CA TYR A 458 -13.83 7.31 -14.58
C TYR A 458 -13.40 8.38 -13.57
N ASP A 459 -13.96 8.50 -12.36
CA ASP A 459 -13.53 9.55 -11.41
C ASP A 459 -13.94 9.25 -9.95
N VAL A 460 -12.98 9.05 -9.03
CA VAL A 460 -13.23 8.53 -7.66
C VAL A 460 -13.00 9.57 -6.54
N ASN A 461 -12.23 10.64 -6.76
CA ASN A 461 -11.62 11.36 -5.63
C ASN A 461 -12.42 12.56 -5.08
N ASP A 462 -13.25 13.26 -5.86
CA ASP A 462 -13.80 14.57 -5.41
C ASP A 462 -15.23 14.53 -4.82
N HIS A 463 -15.94 13.40 -4.84
CA HIS A 463 -17.38 13.37 -4.51
C HIS A 463 -17.82 12.33 -3.45
N LEU A 464 -16.86 11.76 -2.73
CA LEU A 464 -17.00 10.76 -1.67
C LEU A 464 -18.06 11.07 -0.58
N PRO A 465 -18.17 12.31 -0.04
CA PRO A 465 -19.07 12.59 1.08
C PRO A 465 -20.56 12.47 0.73
N SER A 466 -20.94 12.78 -0.52
CA SER A 466 -22.34 12.72 -0.97
C SER A 466 -22.82 11.28 -1.20
N VAL A 467 -21.91 10.39 -1.61
CA VAL A 467 -22.17 8.95 -1.79
C VAL A 467 -22.33 8.24 -0.44
N LEU A 468 -21.53 8.63 0.56
CA LEU A 468 -21.55 8.12 1.93
C LEU A 468 -22.86 8.38 2.68
N VAL A 469 -23.47 9.56 2.49
CA VAL A 469 -24.75 9.93 3.14
C VAL A 469 -25.92 9.10 2.60
N TYR A 470 -25.91 8.77 1.31
CA TYR A 470 -27.02 8.05 0.67
C TYR A 470 -26.96 6.54 0.85
N ALA A 471 -25.76 5.93 0.91
CA ALA A 471 -25.59 4.50 1.20
C ALA A 471 -26.20 4.08 2.57
N LYS A 472 -26.27 5.00 3.53
CA LYS A 472 -26.85 4.79 4.87
C LYS A 472 -28.39 4.70 4.91
N THR A 473 -29.08 5.02 3.82
CA THR A 473 -30.56 4.92 3.76
C THR A 473 -31.07 3.53 3.39
N LEU A 474 -30.17 2.62 3.01
CA LEU A 474 -30.49 1.21 2.74
C LEU A 474 -30.60 0.46 4.08
N ARG A 475 -31.77 -0.10 4.39
CA ARG A 475 -31.95 -0.99 5.55
C ARG A 475 -31.33 -2.36 5.22
N PRO A 476 -30.22 -2.77 5.85
CA PRO A 476 -29.61 -4.06 5.56
C PRO A 476 -30.55 -5.20 5.96
N SER A 477 -30.60 -6.25 5.14
CA SER A 477 -31.32 -7.48 5.47
C SER A 477 -30.80 -8.12 6.79
N ASN A 478 -31.58 -9.02 7.41
CA ASN A 478 -31.14 -9.73 8.61
C ASN A 478 -29.90 -10.59 8.37
N GLU A 479 -29.76 -11.14 7.16
CA GLU A 479 -28.59 -11.91 6.74
C GLU A 479 -27.36 -11.00 6.60
N THR A 480 -27.53 -9.80 6.02
CA THR A 480 -26.50 -8.75 6.00
C THR A 480 -26.08 -8.41 7.43
N LEU A 481 -27.00 -8.17 8.36
CA LEU A 481 -26.69 -7.88 9.77
C LEU A 481 -25.92 -9.03 10.46
N ARG A 482 -26.24 -10.28 10.14
CA ARG A 482 -25.56 -11.47 10.69
C ARG A 482 -24.15 -11.64 10.14
N LEU A 483 -23.95 -11.32 8.87
CA LEU A 483 -22.64 -11.29 8.21
C LEU A 483 -21.81 -10.12 8.72
N THR A 484 -22.37 -8.92 8.82
CA THR A 484 -21.71 -7.75 9.41
C THR A 484 -21.29 -8.05 10.84
N LYS A 485 -22.16 -8.65 11.67
CA LYS A 485 -21.79 -9.10 13.02
C LYS A 485 -20.64 -10.10 13.01
N THR A 486 -20.64 -11.04 12.06
CA THR A 486 -19.53 -11.99 11.90
C THR A 486 -18.23 -11.29 11.52
N LEU A 487 -18.28 -10.33 10.59
CA LEU A 487 -17.14 -9.54 10.15
C LEU A 487 -16.64 -8.59 11.25
N ASP A 488 -17.54 -8.09 12.10
CA ASP A 488 -17.24 -7.26 13.26
C ASP A 488 -16.58 -8.06 14.39
N GLU A 489 -16.89 -9.36 14.49
CA GLU A 489 -16.27 -10.31 15.43
C GLU A 489 -14.86 -10.76 14.98
N LEU A 490 -14.49 -10.57 13.72
CA LEU A 490 -13.14 -10.87 13.23
C LEU A 490 -12.16 -9.78 13.66
N SER A 491 -10.92 -10.20 13.92
CA SER A 491 -9.82 -9.25 14.14
C SER A 491 -9.71 -8.33 12.92
N LEU A 492 -9.39 -7.04 13.12
CA LEU A 492 -9.16 -6.07 12.03
C LEU A 492 -8.27 -6.64 10.91
N ASN A 493 -7.32 -7.45 11.34
CA ASN A 493 -6.32 -8.18 10.56
C ASN A 493 -6.92 -9.23 9.59
N ASP A 494 -8.01 -9.89 9.97
CA ASP A 494 -8.64 -10.95 9.15
C ASP A 494 -9.75 -10.40 8.24
N LYS A 495 -10.11 -9.13 8.38
CA LYS A 495 -11.23 -8.51 7.65
C LYS A 495 -10.98 -8.46 6.15
N SER A 496 -9.78 -8.07 5.70
CA SER A 496 -9.45 -8.01 4.26
C SER A 496 -9.64 -9.38 3.57
N TYR A 497 -9.19 -10.45 4.23
CA TYR A 497 -9.41 -11.82 3.78
C TYR A 497 -10.90 -12.16 3.74
N ALA A 498 -11.61 -11.97 4.85
CA ALA A 498 -13.01 -12.37 4.99
C ALA A 498 -13.94 -11.60 4.04
N LEU A 499 -13.71 -10.30 3.84
CA LEU A 499 -14.46 -9.47 2.90
C LEU A 499 -14.27 -9.98 1.47
N THR A 500 -13.03 -10.31 1.09
CA THR A 500 -12.72 -10.83 -0.26
C THR A 500 -13.41 -12.18 -0.53
N VAL A 501 -13.38 -13.10 0.44
CA VAL A 501 -14.09 -14.39 0.33
C VAL A 501 -15.59 -14.18 0.28
N THR A 502 -16.14 -13.31 1.13
CA THR A 502 -17.59 -13.03 1.15
C THR A 502 -18.07 -12.44 -0.18
N GLU A 503 -17.31 -11.48 -0.74
CA GLU A 503 -17.57 -10.90 -2.06
C GLU A 503 -17.62 -12.00 -3.14
N HIS A 504 -16.68 -12.95 -3.10
CA HIS A 504 -16.66 -14.08 -4.02
C HIS A 504 -17.88 -15.00 -3.87
N LEU A 505 -18.16 -15.47 -2.65
CA LEU A 505 -19.28 -16.38 -2.37
C LEU A 505 -20.62 -15.77 -2.80
N LEU A 506 -20.80 -14.46 -2.56
CA LEU A 506 -21.97 -13.71 -3.04
C LEU A 506 -22.05 -13.69 -4.57
N LYS A 507 -20.95 -13.31 -5.24
CA LYS A 507 -20.89 -13.23 -6.71
C LYS A 507 -21.18 -14.58 -7.38
N GLN A 508 -20.71 -15.68 -6.78
CA GLN A 508 -20.94 -17.04 -7.27
C GLN A 508 -22.27 -17.66 -6.79
N LYS A 509 -23.02 -16.95 -5.92
CA LYS A 509 -24.26 -17.44 -5.29
C LYS A 509 -24.06 -18.72 -4.46
N GLU A 510 -22.88 -18.85 -3.87
CA GLU A 510 -22.46 -19.96 -3.00
C GLU A 510 -22.93 -19.77 -1.55
N ASP A 511 -22.74 -20.79 -0.71
CA ASP A 511 -23.18 -20.75 0.68
C ASP A 511 -22.22 -19.90 1.51
N LEU A 512 -22.71 -18.78 2.05
CA LEU A 512 -21.91 -17.86 2.88
C LEU A 512 -21.42 -18.51 4.18
N THR A 513 -22.03 -19.62 4.62
CA THR A 513 -21.52 -20.38 5.76
C THR A 513 -20.16 -21.00 5.48
N GLU A 514 -19.79 -21.22 4.21
CA GLU A 514 -18.48 -21.71 3.79
C GLU A 514 -17.34 -20.79 4.23
N LEU A 515 -17.58 -19.48 4.36
CA LEU A 515 -16.62 -18.56 4.96
C LEU A 515 -16.16 -19.07 6.34
N LYS A 516 -17.11 -19.46 7.19
CA LYS A 516 -16.85 -19.94 8.55
C LYS A 516 -16.40 -21.39 8.59
N THR A 517 -16.96 -22.25 7.75
CA THR A 517 -16.76 -23.70 7.85
C THR A 517 -15.57 -24.20 7.04
N GLU A 518 -15.16 -23.49 6.00
CA GLU A 518 -14.12 -23.94 5.06
C GLU A 518 -12.97 -22.94 4.93
N TYR A 519 -13.27 -21.68 4.60
CA TYR A 519 -12.25 -20.66 4.27
C TYR A 519 -11.46 -20.18 5.50
N LEU A 520 -12.14 -19.61 6.50
CA LEU A 520 -11.49 -19.12 7.72
C LEU A 520 -10.68 -20.21 8.44
N PRO A 521 -11.16 -21.46 8.62
CA PRO A 521 -10.36 -22.51 9.24
C PRO A 521 -9.04 -22.79 8.49
N ARG A 522 -9.03 -22.70 7.16
CA ARG A 522 -7.80 -22.89 6.36
C ARG A 522 -6.88 -21.69 6.44
N PHE A 523 -7.43 -20.48 6.45
CA PHE A 523 -6.65 -19.26 6.67
C PHE A 523 -5.97 -19.27 8.04
N GLU A 524 -6.70 -19.63 9.10
CA GLU A 524 -6.15 -19.80 10.44
C GLU A 524 -5.12 -20.94 10.52
N ALA A 525 -5.31 -22.02 9.76
CA ALA A 525 -4.31 -23.08 9.64
C ALA A 525 -3.04 -22.58 8.96
N LEU A 526 -3.14 -21.70 7.95
CA LEU A 526 -1.98 -21.07 7.32
C LEU A 526 -1.27 -20.10 8.27
N LYS A 527 -2.00 -19.30 9.07
CA LYS A 527 -1.43 -18.45 10.14
C LYS A 527 -0.72 -19.28 11.20
N SER A 528 -1.33 -20.38 11.64
CA SER A 528 -0.71 -21.29 12.60
C SER A 528 0.53 -21.96 12.02
N TYR A 529 0.47 -22.36 10.74
CA TYR A 529 1.60 -22.95 10.03
C TYR A 529 2.74 -21.94 9.85
N SER A 530 2.44 -20.71 9.44
CA SER A 530 3.44 -19.66 9.28
C SER A 530 4.04 -19.26 10.62
N GLN A 531 3.30 -19.28 11.73
CA GLN A 531 3.87 -19.08 13.06
C GLN A 531 4.81 -20.21 13.44
N GLY A 532 4.49 -21.45 13.06
CA GLY A 532 5.39 -22.61 13.20
C GLY A 532 6.66 -22.42 12.37
N VAL A 533 6.52 -22.15 11.08
CA VAL A 533 7.66 -21.90 10.19
C VAL A 533 8.45 -20.68 10.67
N ASN A 534 7.79 -19.57 11.02
CA ASN A 534 8.46 -18.38 11.55
C ASN A 534 9.20 -18.65 12.86
N LYS A 535 8.77 -19.63 13.66
CA LYS A 535 9.54 -20.05 14.84
C LYS A 535 10.80 -20.81 14.45
N GLU A 536 10.74 -21.62 13.39
CA GLU A 536 11.81 -22.49 12.88
C GLU A 536 12.77 -21.82 11.88
N ILE A 537 12.35 -20.72 11.25
CA ILE A 537 13.24 -19.92 10.42
C ILE A 537 14.18 -19.10 11.29
N GLU A 538 15.25 -18.69 10.64
CA GLU A 538 16.30 -17.88 11.20
C GLU A 538 15.78 -16.55 11.80
N GLU A 539 16.01 -16.28 13.09
CA GLU A 539 15.73 -15.00 13.79
C GLU A 539 15.77 -13.69 12.97
N GLY A 540 16.83 -13.34 12.24
CA GLY A 540 16.81 -12.08 11.47
C GLY A 540 15.91 -12.15 10.23
N LYS A 541 15.60 -13.35 9.72
CA LYS A 541 14.52 -13.62 8.75
C LYS A 541 13.14 -13.75 9.41
N LYS A 542 13.06 -13.73 10.75
CA LYS A 542 11.77 -13.83 11.45
C LYS A 542 11.03 -12.53 11.43
N TRP A 543 9.76 -12.66 11.13
CA TRP A 543 8.82 -11.61 11.37
C TRP A 543 8.60 -11.51 12.87
N THR A 544 8.87 -10.33 13.44
CA THR A 544 8.54 -10.01 14.83
C THR A 544 7.06 -10.22 15.10
N ASN A 545 6.23 -9.94 14.09
CA ASN A 545 4.82 -10.27 14.08
C ASN A 545 4.43 -10.91 12.73
N PRO A 546 4.35 -12.25 12.66
CA PRO A 546 3.88 -12.97 11.48
C PRO A 546 2.50 -12.56 11.00
N ASP A 547 1.65 -12.01 11.87
CA ASP A 547 0.32 -11.57 11.46
C ASP A 547 0.39 -10.37 10.51
N LEU A 548 1.46 -9.55 10.55
CA LEU A 548 1.64 -8.45 9.58
C LEU A 548 1.64 -8.93 8.14
N PHE A 549 2.23 -10.11 7.88
CA PHE A 549 2.19 -10.73 6.56
C PHE A 549 0.73 -11.00 6.12
N PHE A 550 -0.11 -11.55 7.00
CA PHE A 550 -1.51 -11.85 6.70
C PHE A 550 -2.37 -10.60 6.62
N ASN A 551 -2.06 -9.56 7.39
CA ASN A 551 -2.74 -8.27 7.31
C ASN A 551 -2.55 -7.66 5.93
N LYS A 552 -1.30 -7.64 5.46
CA LYS A 552 -0.92 -7.10 4.15
C LYS A 552 -1.45 -7.97 3.00
N ASN A 553 -1.33 -9.29 3.12
CA ASN A 553 -1.59 -10.21 2.02
C ASN A 553 -2.95 -10.93 2.09
N GLY A 554 -3.79 -10.65 3.10
CA GLY A 554 -5.04 -11.36 3.35
C GLY A 554 -5.98 -11.38 2.15
N GLY A 555 -6.16 -10.25 1.46
CA GLY A 555 -6.96 -10.17 0.25
C GLY A 555 -6.41 -11.00 -0.92
N ASN A 556 -5.08 -11.04 -1.09
CA ASN A 556 -4.44 -11.86 -2.12
C ASN A 556 -4.55 -13.35 -1.80
N ILE A 557 -4.36 -13.75 -0.53
CA ILE A 557 -4.54 -15.14 -0.07
C ILE A 557 -5.99 -15.59 -0.25
N ALA A 558 -6.96 -14.74 0.11
CA ALA A 558 -8.38 -14.99 -0.17
C ALA A 558 -8.63 -15.18 -1.67
N THR A 559 -8.04 -14.33 -2.50
CA THR A 559 -8.16 -14.44 -3.95
C THR A 559 -7.61 -15.77 -4.47
N LEU A 560 -6.44 -16.21 -4.02
CA LEU A 560 -5.87 -17.52 -4.37
C LEU A 560 -6.81 -18.68 -3.98
N GLN A 561 -7.38 -18.63 -2.78
CA GLN A 561 -8.30 -19.67 -2.29
C GLN A 561 -9.67 -19.61 -2.96
N THR A 562 -10.12 -18.46 -3.45
CA THR A 562 -11.36 -18.36 -4.23
C THR A 562 -11.19 -18.82 -5.68
N LEU A 563 -9.97 -18.77 -6.23
CA LEU A 563 -9.67 -19.47 -7.49
C LEU A 563 -9.83 -20.98 -7.33
N ASN A 564 -9.21 -21.53 -6.28
CA ASN A 564 -9.40 -22.91 -5.84
C ASN A 564 -8.93 -23.08 -4.40
N LEU A 565 -9.83 -23.50 -3.50
CA LEU A 565 -9.55 -23.52 -2.07
C LEU A 565 -8.38 -24.44 -1.69
N ASN A 566 -8.29 -25.63 -2.27
CA ASN A 566 -7.20 -26.57 -1.97
C ASN A 566 -5.88 -26.10 -2.57
N LEU A 567 -5.86 -25.86 -3.89
CA LEU A 567 -4.65 -25.50 -4.61
C LEU A 567 -4.07 -24.16 -4.12
N GLY A 568 -4.91 -23.16 -3.83
CA GLY A 568 -4.49 -21.89 -3.25
C GLY A 568 -3.91 -22.06 -1.85
N THR A 569 -4.52 -22.91 -1.02
CA THR A 569 -3.96 -23.23 0.32
C THR A 569 -2.62 -23.94 0.21
N ASP A 570 -2.51 -24.93 -0.67
CA ASP A 570 -1.28 -25.71 -0.86
C ASP A 570 -0.15 -24.86 -1.46
N LEU A 571 -0.48 -23.93 -2.36
CA LEU A 571 0.48 -22.94 -2.88
C LEU A 571 0.99 -22.05 -1.75
N VAL A 572 0.11 -21.37 -1.01
CA VAL A 572 0.53 -20.48 0.08
C VAL A 572 1.32 -21.25 1.14
N LYS A 573 0.91 -22.48 1.48
CA LYS A 573 1.68 -23.34 2.38
C LYS A 573 3.06 -23.68 1.83
N SER A 574 3.16 -24.03 0.54
CA SER A 574 4.45 -24.30 -0.11
C SER A 574 5.36 -23.06 -0.12
N LEU A 575 4.81 -21.87 -0.33
CA LEU A 575 5.56 -20.62 -0.26
C LEU A 575 6.04 -20.35 1.17
N LEU A 576 5.12 -20.42 2.16
CA LEU A 576 5.44 -20.23 3.58
C LEU A 576 6.50 -21.20 4.09
N SER A 577 6.55 -22.42 3.56
CA SER A 577 7.58 -23.41 3.94
C SER A 577 9.01 -22.96 3.60
N ARG A 578 9.15 -21.95 2.74
CA ARG A 578 10.41 -21.29 2.36
C ARG A 578 10.60 -19.94 3.08
N GLY A 579 9.83 -19.66 4.13
CA GLY A 579 9.88 -18.40 4.87
C GLY A 579 8.82 -17.39 4.43
N LEU A 580 8.45 -16.52 5.38
CA LEU A 580 7.39 -15.51 5.19
C LEU A 580 7.76 -14.46 4.15
N SER A 581 9.02 -14.03 4.09
CA SER A 581 9.46 -13.02 3.12
C SER A 581 9.46 -13.57 1.70
N PHE A 582 9.86 -14.83 1.51
CA PHE A 582 9.73 -15.49 0.19
C PHE A 582 8.25 -15.58 -0.23
N ALA A 583 7.37 -15.94 0.71
CA ALA A 583 5.94 -15.96 0.46
C ALA A 583 5.37 -14.58 0.14
N GLU A 584 5.86 -13.52 0.80
CA GLU A 584 5.45 -12.14 0.55
C GLU A 584 5.84 -11.72 -0.86
N ALA A 585 7.12 -11.83 -1.21
CA ALA A 585 7.63 -11.47 -2.53
C ALA A 585 6.91 -12.22 -3.66
N SER A 586 6.62 -13.51 -3.44
CA SER A 586 5.86 -14.33 -4.40
C SER A 586 4.41 -13.84 -4.55
N ILE A 587 3.71 -13.61 -3.43
CA ILE A 587 2.31 -13.16 -3.47
C ILE A 587 2.20 -11.75 -4.06
N GLU A 588 3.17 -10.86 -3.80
CA GLU A 588 3.27 -9.54 -4.41
C GLU A 588 3.44 -9.64 -5.93
N ALA A 589 4.32 -10.52 -6.41
CA ALA A 589 4.48 -10.79 -7.84
C ALA A 589 3.18 -11.31 -8.49
N TYR A 590 2.32 -11.99 -7.73
CA TYR A 590 1.00 -12.45 -8.22
C TYR A 590 -0.06 -11.35 -8.14
N GLY A 591 0.17 -10.28 -7.36
CA GLY A 591 -0.83 -9.27 -7.02
C GLY A 591 -1.49 -8.64 -8.24
N VAL A 592 -0.71 -8.39 -9.30
CA VAL A 592 -1.21 -7.82 -10.57
C VAL A 592 -2.22 -8.77 -11.22
N ALA A 593 -1.90 -10.07 -11.35
CA ALA A 593 -2.82 -11.08 -11.85
C ALA A 593 -4.05 -11.27 -10.95
N LEU A 594 -3.87 -11.30 -9.62
CA LEU A 594 -4.94 -11.48 -8.64
C LEU A 594 -5.90 -10.29 -8.58
N GLY A 595 -5.42 -9.09 -8.88
CA GLY A 595 -6.24 -7.88 -9.00
C GLY A 595 -7.21 -7.92 -10.19
N ASN A 596 -6.87 -8.63 -11.26
CA ASN A 596 -7.64 -8.61 -12.52
C ASN A 596 -8.79 -9.63 -12.55
N GLY A 597 -10.02 -9.15 -12.71
CA GLY A 597 -11.23 -9.99 -12.72
C GLY A 597 -11.33 -10.99 -13.87
N GLU A 598 -10.78 -10.67 -15.04
CA GLU A 598 -10.84 -11.53 -16.23
C GLU A 598 -9.81 -12.66 -16.15
N ILE A 599 -8.59 -12.35 -15.71
CA ILE A 599 -7.56 -13.36 -15.40
C ILE A 599 -8.10 -14.35 -14.38
N LYS A 600 -8.69 -13.86 -13.29
CA LYS A 600 -9.28 -14.72 -12.25
C LYS A 600 -10.29 -15.70 -12.83
N ARG A 601 -11.22 -15.21 -13.66
CA ARG A 601 -12.23 -16.06 -14.31
C ARG A 601 -11.58 -17.10 -15.22
N ALA A 602 -10.62 -16.71 -16.05
CA ALA A 602 -9.94 -17.62 -16.97
C ALA A 602 -9.13 -18.69 -16.23
N LEU A 603 -8.40 -18.32 -15.16
CA LEU A 603 -7.66 -19.26 -14.32
C LEU A 603 -8.60 -20.23 -13.60
N SER A 604 -9.68 -19.74 -12.98
CA SER A 604 -10.70 -20.57 -12.33
C SER A 604 -11.30 -21.59 -13.29
N GLU A 605 -11.63 -21.19 -14.53
CA GLU A 605 -12.12 -22.09 -15.56
C GLU A 605 -11.08 -23.13 -15.97
N TYR A 606 -9.82 -22.71 -16.14
CA TYR A 606 -8.72 -23.57 -16.55
C TYR A 606 -8.39 -24.67 -15.52
N ILE A 607 -8.43 -24.34 -14.22
CA ILE A 607 -8.05 -25.27 -13.14
C ILE A 607 -9.21 -26.15 -12.65
N LYS A 608 -10.47 -25.80 -12.96
CA LYS A 608 -11.68 -26.46 -12.45
C LYS A 608 -11.66 -27.99 -12.56
N ASP A 609 -11.14 -28.50 -13.68
CA ASP A 609 -11.14 -29.94 -13.99
C ASP A 609 -9.81 -30.65 -13.66
N LYS A 610 -8.78 -29.95 -13.14
CA LYS A 610 -7.40 -30.46 -12.97
C LYS A 610 -6.89 -30.52 -11.53
N VAL A 611 -7.74 -30.21 -10.56
CA VAL A 611 -7.37 -29.93 -9.16
C VAL A 611 -6.57 -31.05 -8.48
N LYS A 612 -6.85 -32.33 -8.78
CA LYS A 612 -6.17 -33.45 -8.11
C LYS A 612 -4.73 -33.68 -8.57
N SER A 613 -4.32 -33.10 -9.70
CA SER A 613 -3.00 -33.35 -10.31
C SER A 613 -2.23 -32.07 -10.61
N PHE A 614 -2.69 -30.91 -10.15
CA PHE A 614 -2.04 -29.62 -10.42
C PHE A 614 -0.99 -29.34 -9.33
N PRO A 615 0.32 -29.34 -9.65
CA PRO A 615 1.34 -29.04 -8.64
C PRO A 615 1.24 -27.59 -8.18
N PRO A 616 1.30 -27.29 -6.87
CA PRO A 616 1.22 -25.91 -6.38
C PRO A 616 2.25 -24.99 -7.03
N GLN A 617 3.48 -25.47 -7.25
CA GLN A 617 4.55 -24.68 -7.86
C GLN A 617 4.22 -24.29 -9.30
N ALA A 618 3.60 -25.19 -10.08
CA ALA A 618 3.17 -24.87 -11.43
C ALA A 618 2.03 -23.84 -11.43
N PHE A 619 1.21 -23.78 -10.36
CA PHE A 619 0.18 -22.77 -10.22
C PHE A 619 0.79 -21.40 -9.92
N GLY A 620 1.83 -21.35 -9.07
CA GLY A 620 2.64 -20.15 -8.86
C GLY A 620 3.25 -19.63 -10.16
N THR A 621 3.93 -20.50 -10.94
CA THR A 621 4.49 -20.11 -12.25
C THR A 621 3.43 -19.60 -13.22
N LEU A 622 2.23 -20.19 -13.24
CA LEU A 622 1.14 -19.73 -14.08
C LEU A 622 0.63 -18.34 -13.66
N LEU A 623 0.61 -18.03 -12.37
CA LEU A 623 0.25 -16.71 -11.84
C LEU A 623 1.30 -15.64 -12.19
N GLU A 624 2.60 -15.95 -12.04
CA GLU A 624 3.70 -15.07 -12.47
C GLU A 624 3.62 -14.79 -13.97
N THR A 625 3.38 -15.85 -14.75
CA THR A 625 3.16 -15.74 -16.20
C THR A 625 1.97 -14.83 -16.49
N ALA A 626 0.84 -14.98 -15.77
CA ALA A 626 -0.32 -14.13 -15.95
C ALA A 626 -0.03 -12.65 -15.64
N SER A 627 0.74 -12.37 -14.56
CA SER A 627 1.19 -11.01 -14.23
C SER A 627 2.06 -10.43 -15.35
N ALA A 628 2.99 -11.22 -15.89
CA ALA A 628 3.85 -10.79 -16.99
C ALA A 628 3.05 -10.41 -18.25
N TYR A 629 2.06 -11.22 -18.64
CA TYR A 629 1.16 -10.89 -19.76
C TYR A 629 0.34 -9.63 -19.50
N LEU A 630 -0.11 -9.40 -18.27
CA LEU A 630 -0.89 -8.22 -17.93
C LEU A 630 -0.02 -6.95 -17.99
N ASN A 631 1.22 -7.01 -17.49
CA ASN A 631 2.17 -5.90 -17.56
C ASN A 631 2.54 -5.53 -19.00
N SER A 632 2.58 -6.51 -19.91
CA SER A 632 2.78 -6.26 -21.35
C SER A 632 1.49 -5.93 -22.13
N ASN A 633 0.36 -5.70 -21.45
CA ASN A 633 -0.94 -5.44 -22.08
C ASN A 633 -1.43 -6.57 -23.04
N GLN A 634 -1.14 -7.84 -22.73
CA GLN A 634 -1.46 -9.03 -23.54
C GLN A 634 -2.48 -9.97 -22.88
N LEU A 635 -3.40 -9.42 -22.09
CA LEU A 635 -4.44 -10.16 -21.36
C LEU A 635 -5.24 -11.11 -22.27
N ASP A 636 -5.72 -10.62 -23.42
CA ASP A 636 -6.55 -11.41 -24.33
C ASP A 636 -5.81 -12.64 -24.86
N LEU A 637 -4.52 -12.48 -25.17
CA LEU A 637 -3.68 -13.57 -25.66
C LEU A 637 -3.51 -14.65 -24.59
N PHE A 638 -3.20 -14.26 -23.34
CA PHE A 638 -3.12 -15.18 -22.21
C PHE A 638 -4.41 -16.01 -22.06
N ILE A 639 -5.57 -15.33 -22.04
CA ILE A 639 -6.88 -15.97 -21.89
C ILE A 639 -7.16 -16.92 -23.07
N SER A 640 -6.79 -16.53 -24.29
CA SER A 640 -6.99 -17.37 -25.48
C SER A 640 -6.19 -18.68 -25.39
N ILE A 641 -4.94 -18.61 -24.94
CA ILE A 641 -4.05 -19.77 -24.80
C ILE A 641 -4.57 -20.74 -23.74
N LEU A 642 -5.08 -20.24 -22.62
CA LEU A 642 -5.71 -21.09 -21.60
C LEU A 642 -6.93 -21.84 -22.13
N LYS A 643 -7.71 -21.24 -23.04
CA LYS A 643 -8.92 -21.85 -23.61
C LYS A 643 -8.62 -22.93 -24.64
N GLU A 644 -7.51 -22.83 -25.36
CA GLU A 644 -7.17 -23.73 -26.46
C GLU A 644 -6.74 -25.14 -26.02
N ASN A 645 -6.02 -25.25 -24.91
CA ASN A 645 -5.43 -26.53 -24.48
C ASN A 645 -5.69 -26.80 -22.99
N ARG A 646 -6.01 -28.04 -22.66
CA ARG A 646 -6.22 -28.50 -21.28
C ARG A 646 -5.03 -29.27 -20.71
N ASP A 647 -3.94 -29.44 -21.42
CA ASP A 647 -2.69 -29.99 -20.87
C ASP A 647 -1.82 -28.87 -20.29
N LEU A 648 -1.39 -29.00 -19.03
CA LEU A 648 -0.62 -27.96 -18.34
C LEU A 648 0.72 -27.70 -19.00
N LYS A 649 1.43 -28.75 -19.41
CA LYS A 649 2.76 -28.60 -20.02
C LYS A 649 2.65 -27.91 -21.37
N ILE A 650 1.71 -28.36 -22.21
CA ILE A 650 1.49 -27.74 -23.53
C ILE A 650 1.04 -26.28 -23.40
N THR A 651 0.15 -25.97 -22.46
CA THR A 651 -0.26 -24.59 -22.18
C THR A 651 0.93 -23.75 -21.74
N GLN A 652 1.74 -24.22 -20.79
CA GLN A 652 2.91 -23.47 -20.29
C GLN A 652 3.95 -23.25 -21.39
N ASP A 653 4.24 -24.27 -22.21
CA ASP A 653 5.16 -24.14 -23.35
C ASP A 653 4.66 -23.09 -24.34
N LYS A 654 3.35 -23.07 -24.63
CA LYS A 654 2.75 -22.04 -25.50
C LYS A 654 2.79 -20.65 -24.88
N LEU A 655 2.47 -20.53 -23.58
CA LEU A 655 2.55 -19.26 -22.87
C LEU A 655 3.98 -18.71 -22.85
N ASN A 656 4.98 -19.55 -22.60
CA ASN A 656 6.38 -19.15 -22.60
C ASN A 656 6.84 -18.71 -24.00
N LYS A 657 6.38 -19.43 -25.04
CA LYS A 657 6.65 -19.07 -26.43
C LYS A 657 6.15 -17.69 -26.80
N GLU A 658 4.88 -17.44 -26.52
CA GLU A 658 4.25 -16.16 -26.82
C GLU A 658 4.82 -15.04 -25.94
N LEU A 659 5.25 -15.34 -24.71
CA LEU A 659 5.93 -14.37 -23.85
C LEU A 659 7.29 -13.94 -24.43
N LEU A 660 8.09 -14.87 -24.96
CA LEU A 660 9.33 -14.52 -25.67
C LEU A 660 9.06 -13.65 -26.91
N LEU A 661 7.98 -13.93 -27.66
CA LEU A 661 7.57 -13.10 -28.80
C LEU A 661 7.18 -11.68 -28.36
N ILE A 662 6.49 -11.54 -27.23
CA ILE A 662 6.12 -10.25 -26.64
C ILE A 662 7.39 -9.47 -26.27
N VAL A 663 8.29 -10.08 -25.50
CA VAL A 663 9.55 -9.42 -25.10
C VAL A 663 10.34 -8.98 -26.35
N ALA A 664 10.47 -9.84 -27.36
CA ALA A 664 11.18 -9.47 -28.57
C ALA A 664 10.51 -8.32 -29.34
N LYS A 665 9.17 -8.31 -29.41
CA LYS A 665 8.41 -7.22 -30.02
C LYS A 665 8.57 -5.91 -29.26
N ASP A 666 8.59 -5.95 -27.92
CA ASP A 666 8.81 -4.78 -27.07
C ASP A 666 10.23 -4.21 -27.27
N LEU A 667 11.18 -5.05 -27.69
CA LEU A 667 12.53 -4.65 -28.11
C LEU A 667 12.63 -4.22 -29.59
N GLY A 668 11.49 -4.14 -30.29
CA GLY A 668 11.42 -3.73 -31.69
C GLY A 668 11.88 -4.80 -32.69
N LEU A 669 11.88 -6.08 -32.32
CA LEU A 669 12.33 -7.18 -33.16
C LEU A 669 11.17 -7.93 -33.81
N GLU A 670 11.33 -8.29 -35.08
CA GLU A 670 10.47 -9.26 -35.78
C GLU A 670 11.16 -10.64 -35.79
N VAL A 671 10.97 -11.42 -34.73
CA VAL A 671 11.56 -12.77 -34.60
C VAL A 671 10.50 -13.87 -34.66
N GLN A 672 10.85 -15.00 -35.28
CA GLN A 672 10.10 -16.24 -35.18
C GLN A 672 10.72 -17.13 -34.11
N ILE A 673 10.01 -17.34 -33.00
CA ILE A 673 10.46 -18.25 -31.93
C ILE A 673 10.14 -19.70 -32.32
N THR A 674 11.17 -20.50 -32.51
CA THR A 674 11.07 -21.95 -32.75
C THR A 674 10.99 -22.72 -31.44
N SER A 675 10.70 -24.03 -31.50
CA SER A 675 10.76 -24.89 -30.30
C SER A 675 12.18 -25.07 -29.78
N GLY A 676 13.20 -24.98 -30.66
CA GLY A 676 14.61 -25.03 -30.26
C GLY A 676 14.99 -23.81 -29.42
N ASP A 677 14.50 -22.63 -29.81
CA ASP A 677 14.73 -21.39 -29.06
C ASP A 677 14.18 -21.50 -27.63
N LEU A 678 12.97 -22.05 -27.44
CA LEU A 678 12.40 -22.26 -26.11
C LEU A 678 13.26 -23.12 -25.20
N SER A 679 13.85 -24.20 -25.75
CA SER A 679 14.68 -25.10 -24.97
C SER A 679 16.03 -24.51 -24.55
N ALA A 680 16.45 -23.41 -25.18
CA ALA A 680 17.66 -22.69 -24.80
C ALA A 680 17.45 -21.77 -23.59
N TRP A 681 16.20 -21.36 -23.33
CA TRP A 681 15.87 -20.52 -22.18
C TRP A 681 15.52 -21.35 -20.94
N HIS A 682 15.87 -20.85 -19.76
CA HIS A 682 15.33 -21.39 -18.52
C HIS A 682 13.87 -20.96 -18.30
N LEU A 683 12.97 -21.72 -18.92
CA LEU A 683 11.53 -21.48 -18.95
C LEU A 683 10.87 -21.22 -17.58
N LYS A 684 11.44 -21.77 -16.50
CA LYS A 684 10.96 -21.59 -15.12
C LYS A 684 11.03 -20.13 -14.66
N TYR A 685 12.02 -19.38 -15.12
CA TYR A 685 12.27 -17.98 -14.71
C TYR A 685 11.95 -16.98 -15.81
N LEU A 686 11.37 -17.43 -16.92
CA LEU A 686 11.08 -16.55 -18.06
C LEU A 686 10.19 -15.35 -17.70
N PRO A 687 9.13 -15.47 -16.86
CA PRO A 687 8.37 -14.31 -16.40
C PRO A 687 9.23 -13.25 -15.71
N ASN A 688 10.34 -13.65 -15.08
CA ASN A 688 11.22 -12.75 -14.35
C ASN A 688 11.94 -11.77 -15.28
N LEU A 689 12.02 -12.03 -16.59
CA LEU A 689 12.58 -11.05 -17.52
C LEU A 689 11.80 -9.73 -17.50
N LEU A 690 10.48 -9.81 -17.51
CA LEU A 690 9.59 -8.65 -17.45
C LEU A 690 9.51 -8.09 -16.03
N THR A 691 9.46 -8.95 -15.02
CA THR A 691 9.50 -8.50 -13.62
C THR A 691 10.77 -7.71 -13.30
N ASN A 692 11.94 -8.15 -13.80
CA ASN A 692 13.20 -7.45 -13.58
C ASN A 692 13.25 -6.12 -14.34
N GLN A 693 12.69 -6.07 -15.55
CA GLN A 693 12.53 -4.82 -16.29
C GLN A 693 11.72 -3.79 -15.49
N GLU A 694 10.58 -4.20 -14.94
CA GLU A 694 9.74 -3.32 -14.10
C GLU A 694 10.42 -2.98 -12.77
N LEU A 695 11.22 -3.89 -12.21
CA LEU A 695 12.01 -3.64 -11.01
C LEU A 695 13.08 -2.56 -11.25
N ILE A 696 13.82 -2.64 -12.36
CA ILE A 696 14.81 -1.63 -12.75
C ILE A 696 14.11 -0.27 -12.98
N LYS A 697 12.99 -0.25 -13.71
CA LYS A 697 12.18 0.98 -13.91
C LYS A 697 11.74 1.63 -12.59
N SER A 698 11.23 0.83 -11.66
CA SER A 698 10.67 1.33 -10.40
C SER A 698 11.74 1.76 -9.39
N LYS A 699 12.90 1.09 -9.37
CA LYS A 699 13.98 1.37 -8.40
C LYS A 699 14.99 2.40 -8.88
N ILE A 700 15.40 2.33 -10.14
CA ILE A 700 16.48 3.13 -10.71
C ILE A 700 15.90 4.25 -11.59
N GLY A 701 14.93 3.91 -12.43
CA GLY A 701 14.21 4.87 -13.27
C GLY A 701 13.94 4.33 -14.68
N GLU A 702 12.89 4.85 -15.32
CA GLU A 702 12.49 4.44 -16.67
C GLU A 702 13.49 4.84 -17.75
N ASP A 703 14.24 5.93 -17.55
CA ASP A 703 15.27 6.42 -18.48
C ASP A 703 16.70 6.03 -18.04
N SER A 704 16.85 5.00 -17.20
CA SER A 704 18.13 4.59 -16.64
C SER A 704 19.05 3.90 -17.67
N THR A 705 20.37 4.07 -17.48
CA THR A 705 21.40 3.40 -18.28
C THR A 705 21.35 1.88 -18.06
N GLU A 706 21.03 1.42 -16.86
CA GLU A 706 20.83 0.02 -16.49
C GLU A 706 19.69 -0.63 -17.26
N LEU A 707 18.54 0.05 -17.38
CA LEU A 707 17.42 -0.46 -18.18
C LEU A 707 17.81 -0.56 -19.66
N THR A 708 18.53 0.44 -20.17
CA THR A 708 19.01 0.46 -21.55
C THR A 708 19.99 -0.69 -21.81
N ARG A 709 20.94 -0.93 -20.89
CA ARG A 709 21.86 -2.09 -20.93
C ARG A 709 21.14 -3.41 -20.93
N TYR A 710 20.17 -3.57 -20.04
CA TYR A 710 19.35 -4.78 -19.92
C TYR A 710 18.59 -5.06 -21.24
N GLN A 711 17.93 -4.05 -21.80
CA GLN A 711 17.20 -4.18 -23.07
C GLN A 711 18.11 -4.49 -24.25
N ALA A 712 19.27 -3.83 -24.36
CA ALA A 712 20.23 -4.08 -25.43
C ALA A 712 20.83 -5.49 -25.36
N LEU A 713 21.16 -5.97 -24.16
CA LEU A 713 21.62 -7.35 -23.94
C LEU A 713 20.55 -8.35 -24.39
N LEU A 714 19.28 -8.15 -24.00
CA LEU A 714 18.19 -9.01 -24.44
C LEU A 714 18.00 -8.96 -25.96
N LYS A 715 18.04 -7.77 -26.56
CA LYS A 715 17.91 -7.58 -28.01
C LYS A 715 18.98 -8.37 -28.76
N ALA A 716 20.24 -8.20 -28.37
CA ALA A 716 21.37 -8.94 -28.94
C ALA A 716 21.24 -10.46 -28.73
N THR A 717 20.65 -10.90 -27.62
CA THR A 717 20.36 -12.32 -27.34
C THR A 717 19.31 -12.87 -28.31
N PHE A 718 18.20 -12.17 -28.52
CA PHE A 718 17.15 -12.57 -29.47
C PHE A 718 17.63 -12.61 -30.92
N GLU A 719 18.52 -11.68 -31.28
CA GLU A 719 19.15 -11.63 -32.61
C GLU A 719 20.25 -12.69 -32.79
N ASN A 720 20.51 -13.53 -31.75
CA ASN A 720 21.62 -14.49 -31.71
C ASN A 720 22.99 -13.86 -32.01
N ARG A 721 23.15 -12.56 -31.71
CA ARG A 721 24.38 -11.80 -31.91
C ARG A 721 25.06 -11.40 -30.60
N PHE A 722 24.64 -11.92 -29.46
CA PHE A 722 25.21 -11.54 -28.16
C PHE A 722 26.75 -11.62 -28.12
N LYS A 723 27.35 -12.66 -28.71
CA LYS A 723 28.82 -12.75 -28.82
C LYS A 723 29.43 -11.60 -29.63
N ASP A 724 28.81 -11.25 -30.75
CA ASP A 724 29.21 -10.10 -31.59
C ASP A 724 29.02 -8.79 -30.81
N PHE A 725 27.88 -8.64 -30.13
CA PHE A 725 27.54 -7.48 -29.30
C PHE A 725 28.62 -7.15 -28.27
N ILE A 726 29.23 -8.15 -27.63
CA ILE A 726 30.26 -7.92 -26.62
C ILE A 726 31.70 -7.90 -27.17
N THR A 727 31.94 -8.22 -28.45
CA THR A 727 33.32 -8.34 -29.01
C THR A 727 33.60 -7.49 -30.25
N ASN A 728 32.58 -7.07 -31.00
CA ASN A 728 32.75 -6.41 -32.29
C ASN A 728 32.66 -4.89 -32.16
N ILE A 729 33.79 -4.21 -32.30
CA ILE A 729 33.89 -2.74 -32.23
C ILE A 729 33.30 -2.02 -33.45
N ASP A 730 33.09 -2.73 -34.57
CA ASP A 730 32.59 -2.17 -35.83
C ASP A 730 31.06 -2.34 -35.98
N GLN A 731 30.38 -2.79 -34.93
CA GLN A 731 28.92 -2.93 -34.96
C GLN A 731 28.20 -1.56 -34.97
N GLU A 732 26.99 -1.51 -35.55
CA GLU A 732 26.18 -0.29 -35.65
C GLU A 732 25.50 0.10 -34.32
N ASP A 733 25.38 -0.84 -33.38
CA ASP A 733 24.77 -0.62 -32.07
C ASP A 733 25.76 0.13 -31.17
N GLU A 734 25.49 1.41 -30.88
CA GLU A 734 26.40 2.27 -30.12
C GLU A 734 26.74 1.71 -28.73
N LEU A 735 25.76 1.19 -28.00
CA LEU A 735 26.02 0.57 -26.69
C LEU A 735 26.81 -0.73 -26.85
N GLY A 736 26.48 -1.55 -27.85
CA GLY A 736 27.27 -2.75 -28.16
C GLY A 736 28.72 -2.40 -28.49
N LYS A 737 28.94 -1.33 -29.25
CA LYS A 737 30.27 -0.80 -29.54
C LYS A 737 30.99 -0.34 -28.28
N GLU A 738 30.35 0.39 -27.39
CA GLU A 738 30.92 0.78 -26.08
C GLU A 738 31.35 -0.44 -25.26
N VAL A 739 30.50 -1.48 -25.21
CA VAL A 739 30.81 -2.75 -24.53
C VAL A 739 31.99 -3.47 -25.19
N ALA A 740 32.01 -3.54 -26.53
CA ALA A 740 33.10 -4.17 -27.27
C ALA A 740 34.43 -3.40 -27.11
N GLU A 741 34.39 -2.06 -27.12
CA GLU A 741 35.55 -1.21 -26.85
C GLU A 741 36.07 -1.41 -25.42
N HIS A 742 35.16 -1.50 -24.43
CA HIS A 742 35.51 -1.86 -23.06
C HIS A 742 36.19 -3.23 -22.99
N ASN A 743 35.61 -4.27 -23.58
CA ASN A 743 36.21 -5.60 -23.61
C ASN A 743 37.54 -5.62 -24.37
N GLY A 744 37.72 -4.78 -25.39
CA GLY A 744 39.01 -4.56 -26.05
C GLY A 744 40.06 -3.94 -25.11
N LYS A 745 39.68 -2.97 -24.28
CA LYS A 745 40.57 -2.41 -23.24
C LYS A 745 40.95 -3.48 -22.21
N VAL A 746 39.99 -4.29 -21.77
CA VAL A 746 40.24 -5.40 -20.84
C VAL A 746 41.18 -6.42 -21.47
N GLN A 747 40.94 -6.83 -22.72
CA GLN A 747 41.83 -7.73 -23.46
C GLN A 747 43.26 -7.19 -23.52
N ASN A 748 43.43 -5.92 -23.91
CA ASN A 748 44.75 -5.29 -23.97
C ASN A 748 45.45 -5.32 -22.61
N ALA A 749 44.73 -5.00 -21.52
CA ALA A 749 45.28 -5.05 -20.17
C ALA A 749 45.69 -6.48 -19.75
N PHE A 750 44.92 -7.51 -20.17
CA PHE A 750 45.25 -8.91 -19.92
C PHE A 750 46.51 -9.33 -20.69
N GLU A 751 46.60 -9.00 -21.98
CA GLU A 751 47.73 -9.32 -22.84
C GLU A 751 49.01 -8.62 -22.41
N GLU A 752 48.93 -7.34 -22.00
CA GLU A 752 50.05 -6.58 -21.41
C GLU A 752 50.60 -7.24 -20.13
N LYS A 753 49.76 -7.97 -19.40
CA LYS A 753 50.13 -8.76 -18.22
C LYS A 753 50.50 -10.21 -18.54
N GLY A 754 50.53 -10.59 -19.81
CA GLY A 754 50.89 -11.94 -20.27
C GLY A 754 49.82 -13.00 -20.03
N ILE A 755 48.58 -12.59 -19.73
CA ILE A 755 47.45 -13.49 -19.54
C ILE A 755 46.95 -13.98 -20.90
N ASP A 756 46.65 -15.26 -20.99
CA ASP A 756 46.11 -15.86 -22.21
C ASP A 756 44.59 -15.59 -22.32
N TRP A 757 44.24 -14.53 -23.08
CA TRP A 757 42.86 -14.07 -23.27
C TRP A 757 41.94 -15.13 -23.89
N ASP A 758 42.45 -15.89 -24.86
CA ASP A 758 41.69 -16.95 -25.51
C ASP A 758 41.33 -18.06 -24.51
N LYS A 759 42.29 -18.44 -23.65
CA LYS A 759 42.03 -19.40 -22.57
C LYS A 759 41.15 -18.82 -21.48
N TRP A 760 41.25 -17.53 -21.16
CA TRP A 760 40.32 -16.88 -20.23
C TRP A 760 38.87 -17.01 -20.72
N ASN A 761 38.58 -16.70 -21.98
CA ASN A 761 37.19 -16.76 -22.46
C ASN A 761 36.72 -18.16 -22.89
N SER A 762 37.62 -19.02 -23.36
CA SER A 762 37.29 -20.30 -24.01
C SER A 762 37.89 -21.52 -23.29
N PHE A 763 38.03 -21.47 -21.97
CA PHE A 763 38.43 -22.65 -21.19
C PHE A 763 37.33 -23.71 -21.21
N GLU A 764 37.60 -24.83 -21.88
CA GLU A 764 36.69 -25.98 -22.01
C GLU A 764 36.90 -27.06 -20.93
N GLY A 765 37.76 -26.79 -19.93
CA GLY A 765 37.97 -27.74 -18.83
C GLY A 765 36.67 -28.04 -18.11
N GLN A 766 36.49 -29.30 -17.74
CA GLN A 766 35.36 -29.80 -16.97
C GLN A 766 35.86 -30.84 -15.97
N GLU A 767 35.33 -30.80 -14.74
CA GLU A 767 35.67 -31.77 -13.70
C GLU A 767 34.40 -32.44 -13.17
N GLN A 768 34.26 -33.75 -13.43
CA GLN A 768 33.25 -34.57 -12.78
C GLN A 768 33.82 -35.15 -11.49
N PHE A 769 33.03 -35.07 -10.42
CA PHE A 769 33.43 -35.58 -9.11
C PHE A 769 32.23 -36.21 -8.39
N ILE A 770 32.52 -37.22 -7.57
CA ILE A 770 31.53 -37.97 -6.81
C ILE A 770 31.85 -37.81 -5.33
N ILE A 771 30.87 -37.36 -4.55
CA ILE A 771 31.01 -37.24 -3.10
C ILE A 771 30.06 -38.20 -2.40
N SER A 772 30.59 -38.95 -1.44
CA SER A 772 29.74 -39.70 -0.50
C SER A 772 29.06 -38.70 0.44
N THR A 773 27.74 -38.62 0.46
CA THR A 773 26.98 -37.77 1.38
C THR A 773 26.92 -38.43 2.75
N VAL A 774 27.99 -38.32 3.55
CA VAL A 774 27.94 -38.65 4.98
C VAL A 774 27.56 -37.35 5.67
N LYS A 775 26.35 -37.22 6.23
CA LYS A 775 26.01 -36.07 7.09
C LYS A 775 26.77 -36.15 8.43
N LYS A 776 28.10 -36.15 8.41
CA LYS A 776 28.93 -35.90 9.57
C LYS A 776 29.27 -34.42 9.53
N ILE A 777 28.68 -33.67 10.46
CA ILE A 777 28.93 -32.25 10.62
C ILE A 777 30.31 -32.09 11.29
N ASP A 778 31.24 -31.41 10.63
CA ASP A 778 32.50 -31.00 11.25
C ASP A 778 32.25 -29.76 12.12
N ARG A 779 32.05 -30.01 13.42
CA ARG A 779 31.78 -28.93 14.38
C ARG A 779 32.97 -27.98 14.52
N GLU A 780 34.20 -28.45 14.39
CA GLU A 780 35.37 -27.59 14.59
C GLU A 780 35.48 -26.55 13.46
N ALA A 781 35.28 -26.98 12.21
CA ALA A 781 35.23 -26.10 11.05
C ALA A 781 34.10 -25.07 11.15
N LEU A 782 32.89 -25.50 11.52
CA LEU A 782 31.79 -24.57 11.75
C LEU A 782 32.05 -23.58 12.90
N PHE A 783 32.72 -24.02 13.96
CA PHE A 783 33.09 -23.13 15.08
C PHE A 783 34.06 -22.04 14.64
N LYS A 784 34.91 -22.31 13.64
CA LYS A 784 35.86 -21.33 13.15
C LYS A 784 35.22 -20.41 12.10
N GLN A 785 34.43 -20.93 11.16
CA GLN A 785 33.58 -20.11 10.28
C GLN A 785 32.72 -19.12 11.09
N PHE A 786 32.23 -19.57 12.26
CA PHE A 786 31.49 -18.71 13.19
C PHE A 786 32.32 -17.50 13.66
N PHE A 787 33.59 -17.68 14.02
CA PHE A 787 34.46 -16.56 14.41
C PHE A 787 34.88 -15.69 13.23
N GLU A 788 35.06 -16.27 12.04
CA GLU A 788 35.37 -15.52 10.82
C GLU A 788 34.22 -14.57 10.47
N ARG A 789 32.97 -15.05 10.52
CA ARG A 789 31.77 -14.24 10.32
C ARG A 789 31.61 -13.13 11.37
N LEU A 790 32.01 -13.37 12.63
CA LEU A 790 32.06 -12.31 13.66
C LEU A 790 33.10 -11.23 13.37
N ASN A 791 34.27 -11.62 12.87
CA ASN A 791 35.32 -10.66 12.52
C ASN A 791 34.91 -9.85 11.29
N ALA A 792 34.29 -10.47 10.28
CA ALA A 792 33.73 -9.77 9.13
C ALA A 792 32.70 -8.71 9.58
N LEU A 793 31.76 -9.09 10.45
CA LEU A 793 30.82 -8.15 11.05
C LEU A 793 31.53 -6.99 11.76
N MET A 794 32.62 -7.27 12.50
CA MET A 794 33.40 -6.25 13.21
C MET A 794 34.06 -5.25 12.24
N GLU A 795 34.52 -5.71 11.09
CA GLU A 795 35.09 -4.84 10.05
C GLU A 795 34.00 -3.99 9.39
N THR A 796 32.81 -4.55 9.13
CA THR A 796 31.68 -3.78 8.56
C THR A 796 31.25 -2.63 9.46
N ILE A 797 31.27 -2.83 10.79
CA ILE A 797 30.87 -1.81 11.77
C ILE A 797 32.03 -0.95 12.28
N LYS A 798 33.24 -1.05 11.70
CA LYS A 798 34.46 -0.40 12.24
C LYS A 798 34.34 1.12 12.37
N GLU A 799 33.56 1.74 11.50
CA GLU A 799 33.27 3.19 11.51
C GLU A 799 32.31 3.61 12.64
N SER A 800 31.78 2.64 13.40
CA SER A 800 31.01 2.87 14.62
C SER A 800 31.77 2.39 15.85
N PRO A 801 32.52 3.28 16.52
CA PRO A 801 33.37 2.92 17.65
C PRO A 801 32.62 2.25 18.80
N GLU A 802 31.38 2.66 19.07
CA GLU A 802 30.52 2.11 20.13
C GLU A 802 30.16 0.65 19.85
N LEU A 803 29.72 0.36 18.62
CA LEU A 803 29.35 -0.98 18.18
C LEU A 803 30.56 -1.90 18.12
N THR A 804 31.67 -1.41 17.55
CA THR A 804 32.94 -2.15 17.48
C THR A 804 33.46 -2.48 18.88
N ALA A 805 33.44 -1.52 19.81
CA ALA A 805 33.87 -1.75 21.19
C ALA A 805 32.97 -2.74 21.93
N ALA A 806 31.67 -2.74 21.64
CA ALA A 806 30.72 -3.69 22.20
C ALA A 806 30.95 -5.12 21.68
N LEU A 807 31.06 -5.29 20.36
CA LEU A 807 31.33 -6.59 19.73
C LEU A 807 32.68 -7.17 20.16
N LYS A 808 33.72 -6.34 20.23
CA LYS A 808 35.05 -6.75 20.71
C LYS A 808 35.02 -7.28 22.15
N LYS A 809 34.21 -6.66 23.01
CA LYS A 809 34.02 -7.14 24.39
C LYS A 809 33.26 -8.46 24.45
N ASP A 810 32.33 -8.73 23.55
CA ASP A 810 31.64 -10.02 23.49
C ASP A 810 32.55 -11.11 22.93
N LEU A 811 33.27 -10.82 21.83
CA LEU A 811 34.32 -11.69 21.28
C LEU A 811 35.39 -12.09 22.32
N GLN A 812 35.81 -11.17 23.18
CA GLN A 812 36.73 -11.47 24.28
C GLN A 812 36.12 -12.46 25.28
N ASN A 813 34.83 -12.32 25.62
CA ASN A 813 34.17 -13.25 26.54
C ASN A 813 34.03 -14.64 25.89
N ILE A 814 33.58 -14.70 24.63
CA ILE A 814 33.45 -15.95 23.87
C ILE A 814 34.81 -16.67 23.79
N ASN A 815 35.89 -15.94 23.49
CA ASN A 815 37.24 -16.53 23.45
C ASN A 815 37.72 -17.04 24.81
N ASN A 816 37.45 -16.31 25.89
CA ASN A 816 37.79 -16.75 27.25
C ASN A 816 37.01 -18.02 27.66
N GLU A 817 35.79 -18.18 27.16
CA GLU A 817 34.89 -19.29 27.49
C GLU A 817 34.92 -20.41 26.45
N LYS A 818 35.71 -20.31 25.37
CA LYS A 818 35.69 -21.22 24.20
C LYS A 818 35.70 -22.71 24.53
N LYS A 819 36.39 -23.13 25.61
CA LYS A 819 36.47 -24.55 26.03
C LYS A 819 35.23 -25.05 26.77
N SER A 820 34.47 -24.16 27.39
CA SER A 820 33.24 -24.46 28.13
C SER A 820 31.97 -24.05 27.37
N LEU A 821 32.12 -23.28 26.29
CA LEU A 821 31.04 -22.77 25.48
C LEU A 821 30.51 -23.87 24.55
N ASP A 822 29.39 -24.49 24.93
CA ASP A 822 28.69 -25.44 24.07
C ASP A 822 27.76 -24.69 23.10
N LEU A 823 28.28 -24.29 21.93
CA LEU A 823 27.49 -23.62 20.89
C LEU A 823 26.27 -24.44 20.44
N SER A 824 26.29 -25.77 20.61
CA SER A 824 25.14 -26.59 20.25
C SER A 824 23.94 -26.41 21.18
N THR A 825 24.14 -25.78 22.33
CA THR A 825 23.09 -25.38 23.29
C THR A 825 22.73 -23.90 23.23
N LEU A 826 23.53 -23.10 22.51
CA LEU A 826 23.39 -21.64 22.49
C LEU A 826 22.50 -21.15 21.36
N TYR A 827 22.44 -21.87 20.23
CA TYR A 827 21.43 -21.59 19.23
C TYR A 827 20.06 -21.99 19.74
N SER A 828 19.17 -21.02 19.79
CA SER A 828 17.74 -21.22 19.89
C SER A 828 17.13 -20.58 18.67
N GLU A 829 16.11 -21.22 18.13
CA GLU A 829 15.42 -20.64 16.98
C GLU A 829 14.82 -19.28 17.38
N ASP A 830 14.36 -19.09 18.63
CA ASP A 830 13.77 -17.85 19.21
C ASP A 830 14.67 -16.60 19.29
N GLY A 831 15.89 -16.64 18.72
CA GLY A 831 16.74 -15.45 18.64
C GLY A 831 17.52 -15.08 19.88
N SER A 832 17.24 -15.71 21.01
CA SER A 832 17.95 -15.45 22.26
C SER A 832 19.43 -15.88 22.21
N TRP A 833 19.88 -16.55 21.15
CA TRP A 833 21.31 -16.74 20.87
C TRP A 833 22.05 -15.40 20.79
N TYR A 834 21.43 -14.36 20.23
CA TYR A 834 22.04 -13.04 20.07
C TYR A 834 22.26 -12.37 21.43
N GLU A 835 21.29 -12.47 22.33
CA GLU A 835 21.38 -12.01 23.71
C GLU A 835 22.40 -12.79 24.55
N ARG A 836 22.48 -14.10 24.34
CA ARG A 836 23.37 -14.97 25.11
C ARG A 836 24.82 -14.84 24.66
N LEU A 837 25.03 -14.68 23.36
CA LEU A 837 26.36 -14.73 22.76
C LEU A 837 26.96 -13.34 22.57
N LEU A 838 26.15 -12.36 22.17
CA LEU A 838 26.55 -10.98 21.86
C LEU A 838 25.76 -9.93 22.67
N PRO A 839 25.65 -10.07 24.02
CA PRO A 839 24.79 -9.21 24.84
C PRO A 839 25.17 -7.72 24.79
N LYS A 840 26.46 -7.41 24.72
CA LYS A 840 26.93 -6.02 24.70
C LYS A 840 26.70 -5.40 23.35
N PHE A 841 26.98 -6.13 22.26
CA PHE A 841 26.75 -5.69 20.90
C PHE A 841 25.25 -5.43 20.64
N LYS A 842 24.37 -6.36 21.04
CA LYS A 842 22.92 -6.16 20.97
C LYS A 842 22.48 -4.85 21.61
N LYS A 843 22.90 -4.63 22.86
CA LYS A 843 22.55 -3.42 23.60
C LYS A 843 23.06 -2.14 22.92
N ALA A 844 24.22 -2.21 22.27
CA ALA A 844 24.78 -1.09 21.55
C ALA A 844 24.00 -0.81 20.25
N VAL A 845 23.57 -1.85 19.52
CA VAL A 845 22.67 -1.72 18.36
C VAL A 845 21.35 -1.08 18.77
N GLU A 846 20.68 -1.58 19.80
CA GLU A 846 19.41 -1.02 20.30
C GLU A 846 19.52 0.46 20.70
N LEU A 847 20.64 0.84 21.33
CA LEU A 847 20.90 2.23 21.68
C LEU A 847 21.13 3.09 20.43
N PHE A 848 21.86 2.57 19.45
CA PHE A 848 22.11 3.24 18.19
C PHE A 848 20.81 3.46 17.40
N GLU A 849 19.98 2.42 17.24
CA GLU A 849 18.67 2.50 16.60
C GLU A 849 17.77 3.54 17.26
N LYS A 850 17.77 3.58 18.60
CA LYS A 850 17.03 4.58 19.36
C LYS A 850 17.51 5.99 19.07
N ASN A 851 18.82 6.23 19.12
CA ASN A 851 19.40 7.55 18.89
C ASN A 851 19.19 8.05 17.46
N GLU A 852 19.30 7.17 16.46
CA GLU A 852 19.03 7.49 15.04
C GLU A 852 17.56 7.86 14.80
N ARG A 853 16.62 7.09 15.38
CA ARG A 853 15.18 7.42 15.33
C ARG A 853 14.87 8.78 15.97
N GLU A 854 15.52 9.09 17.09
CA GLU A 854 15.36 10.37 17.78
C GLU A 854 15.99 11.53 16.99
N ALA A 855 17.13 11.31 16.32
CA ALA A 855 17.87 12.34 15.61
C ALA A 855 17.26 12.73 14.25
N ARG A 856 16.69 11.78 13.50
CA ARG A 856 16.25 12.01 12.10
C ARG A 856 14.75 12.19 11.93
N GLY A 857 13.96 12.03 12.99
CA GLY A 857 12.51 11.93 12.89
C GLY A 857 12.10 10.60 12.23
N ALA A 858 10.89 10.12 12.51
CA ALA A 858 10.46 8.75 12.18
C ALA A 858 10.33 8.41 10.67
N LYS A 859 10.86 9.23 9.75
CA LYS A 859 10.70 9.05 8.30
C LYS A 859 12.05 8.79 7.62
N GLU A 860 12.24 7.52 7.28
CA GLU A 860 13.00 7.04 6.10
C GLU A 860 14.48 7.43 6.03
N THR A 861 15.35 6.64 6.65
CA THR A 861 16.73 6.31 6.19
C THR A 861 17.35 5.12 6.94
N PHE A 862 16.53 4.29 7.60
CA PHE A 862 16.99 3.11 8.34
C PHE A 862 17.58 1.99 7.45
N PHE A 863 17.39 2.07 6.13
CA PHE A 863 17.53 0.93 5.21
C PHE A 863 18.97 0.63 4.78
N GLU A 864 19.86 1.61 4.60
CA GLU A 864 21.22 1.36 4.10
C GLU A 864 22.15 0.74 5.16
N TRP A 865 22.04 1.22 6.40
CA TRP A 865 22.87 0.76 7.52
C TRP A 865 22.44 -0.60 8.08
N THR A 866 21.15 -0.92 7.91
CA THR A 866 20.63 -2.23 8.29
C THR A 866 21.16 -3.31 7.36
N LEU A 867 21.15 -3.09 6.05
CA LEU A 867 21.56 -4.13 5.08
C LEU A 867 23.02 -4.54 5.24
N THR A 868 23.93 -3.58 5.39
CA THR A 868 25.36 -3.84 5.61
C THR A 868 25.64 -4.65 6.88
N ILE A 869 24.84 -4.47 7.94
CA ILE A 869 25.01 -5.22 9.20
C ILE A 869 24.23 -6.55 9.20
N PHE A 870 23.06 -6.60 8.56
CA PHE A 870 22.19 -7.77 8.58
C PHE A 870 22.76 -8.94 7.82
N GLU A 871 23.40 -8.70 6.66
CA GLU A 871 23.97 -9.78 5.86
C GLU A 871 25.04 -10.58 6.63
N PRO A 872 26.08 -9.95 7.23
CA PRO A 872 27.02 -10.66 8.11
C PRO A 872 26.36 -11.36 9.30
N LEU A 873 25.31 -10.77 9.89
CA LEU A 873 24.57 -11.38 11.00
C LEU A 873 23.73 -12.60 10.58
N GLU A 874 23.14 -12.58 9.38
CA GLU A 874 22.39 -13.71 8.83
C GLU A 874 23.31 -14.89 8.60
N HIS A 875 24.45 -14.65 7.95
CA HIS A 875 25.49 -15.65 7.79
C HIS A 875 25.95 -16.19 9.15
N LEU A 876 26.25 -15.34 10.13
CA LEU A 876 26.67 -15.80 11.45
C LEU A 876 25.66 -16.78 12.08
N LYS A 877 24.37 -16.48 11.90
CA LYS A 877 23.27 -17.28 12.43
C LYS A 877 23.08 -18.61 11.70
N GLU A 878 23.25 -18.64 10.38
CA GLU A 878 23.22 -19.87 9.57
C GLU A 878 24.29 -20.87 10.08
N THR A 879 25.48 -20.37 10.42
CA THR A 879 26.54 -21.18 11.01
C THR A 879 26.13 -21.73 12.39
N LEU A 880 25.54 -20.90 13.26
CA LEU A 880 25.02 -21.33 14.57
C LEU A 880 23.88 -22.36 14.47
N LYS A 881 22.98 -22.20 13.49
CA LYS A 881 21.90 -23.16 13.21
C LYS A 881 22.46 -24.51 12.81
N THR A 882 23.57 -24.51 12.08
CA THR A 882 24.24 -25.75 11.66
C THR A 882 24.98 -26.40 12.83
N LEU A 883 25.66 -25.61 13.68
CA LEU A 883 26.35 -26.08 14.89
C LEU A 883 25.43 -26.74 15.94
N SER A 884 24.16 -26.34 15.98
CA SER A 884 23.17 -26.82 16.96
C SER A 884 22.40 -28.06 16.54
N LYS A 885 22.52 -28.49 15.29
CA LYS A 885 21.90 -29.75 14.86
C LYS A 885 22.56 -30.94 15.59
N PRO A 886 21.77 -31.87 16.16
CA PRO A 886 22.32 -33.09 16.74
C PRO A 886 23.04 -33.91 15.66
N GLU A 887 24.17 -34.53 16.00
CA GLU A 887 24.88 -35.43 15.10
C GLU A 887 23.94 -36.57 14.68
N SER A 888 23.43 -36.52 13.44
CA SER A 888 22.62 -37.59 12.88
C SER A 888 23.47 -38.39 11.89
N ARG A 889 23.74 -39.66 12.22
CA ARG A 889 24.38 -40.60 11.29
C ARG A 889 23.33 -41.15 10.34
N GLU A 890 23.09 -40.46 9.24
CA GLU A 890 22.29 -40.99 8.13
C GLU A 890 23.13 -41.74 7.10
N LYS A 891 22.47 -42.64 6.34
CA LYS A 891 23.08 -43.49 5.32
C LYS A 891 23.79 -42.67 4.25
N THR A 892 24.95 -43.15 3.86
CA THR A 892 25.71 -42.65 2.72
C THR A 892 25.00 -42.93 1.41
N THR A 893 24.65 -41.88 0.67
CA THR A 893 24.41 -41.93 -0.77
C THR A 893 25.60 -41.30 -1.49
N GLN A 894 25.92 -41.75 -2.69
CA GLN A 894 26.89 -41.03 -3.53
C GLN A 894 26.11 -40.04 -4.39
N LYS A 895 26.62 -38.82 -4.55
CA LYS A 895 26.09 -37.82 -5.48
C LYS A 895 27.20 -37.36 -6.41
N GLU A 896 26.88 -37.28 -7.69
CA GLU A 896 27.76 -36.80 -8.75
C GLU A 896 27.49 -35.32 -9.01
N PHE A 897 28.55 -34.58 -9.31
CA PHE A 897 28.53 -33.16 -9.65
C PHE A 897 29.51 -32.88 -10.78
N LEU A 898 29.26 -31.79 -11.52
CA LEU A 898 30.11 -31.31 -12.61
C LEU A 898 30.56 -29.88 -12.31
N ILE A 899 31.86 -29.59 -12.40
CA ILE A 899 32.38 -28.21 -12.40
C ILE A 899 32.72 -27.81 -13.82
N LYS A 900 32.27 -26.63 -14.23
CA LYS A 900 32.62 -26.03 -15.51
C LYS A 900 32.57 -24.51 -15.44
N LYS A 901 33.24 -23.85 -16.39
CA LYS A 901 33.01 -22.41 -16.64
C LYS A 901 31.61 -22.22 -17.22
N TRP A 902 30.94 -21.12 -16.87
CA TRP A 902 29.67 -20.78 -17.51
C TRP A 902 29.85 -20.57 -19.02
N ASP A 903 28.77 -20.80 -19.76
CA ASP A 903 28.78 -20.71 -21.21
C ASP A 903 28.65 -19.23 -21.69
N ARG A 904 28.36 -18.30 -20.76
CA ARG A 904 28.04 -16.89 -21.01
C ARG A 904 26.93 -16.74 -22.06
N ASP A 905 25.86 -17.48 -21.83
CA ASP A 905 24.64 -17.44 -22.63
C ASP A 905 23.53 -16.77 -21.82
N PRO A 906 23.14 -15.52 -22.14
CA PRO A 906 22.11 -14.80 -21.40
C PRO A 906 20.77 -15.53 -21.29
N ARG A 907 20.46 -16.47 -22.20
CA ARG A 907 19.23 -17.28 -22.16
C ARG A 907 19.15 -18.15 -20.89
N ARG A 908 20.31 -18.48 -20.33
CA ARG A 908 20.47 -19.23 -19.09
C ARG A 908 21.05 -18.37 -17.97
N ASP A 909 22.18 -17.72 -18.25
CA ASP A 909 23.06 -17.17 -17.24
C ASP A 909 22.52 -15.85 -16.64
N LEU A 910 21.50 -15.22 -17.24
CA LEU A 910 20.75 -14.14 -16.57
C LEU A 910 20.11 -14.61 -15.26
N PHE A 911 19.79 -15.90 -15.13
CA PHE A 911 19.12 -16.46 -13.95
C PHE A 911 20.11 -17.08 -12.95
N GLN A 912 21.41 -16.83 -13.10
CA GLN A 912 22.45 -17.46 -12.30
C GLN A 912 22.21 -17.26 -10.79
N GLY A 913 21.89 -16.04 -10.37
CA GLY A 913 21.58 -15.75 -8.97
C GLY A 913 20.36 -16.49 -8.42
N ASN A 914 19.38 -16.84 -9.27
CA ASN A 914 18.16 -17.54 -8.84
C ASN A 914 18.41 -18.97 -8.36
N PHE A 915 19.54 -19.60 -8.74
CA PHE A 915 19.88 -20.97 -8.35
C PHE A 915 20.58 -21.08 -6.99
N THR A 916 21.38 -20.08 -6.63
CA THR A 916 22.10 -20.00 -5.34
C THR A 916 21.42 -19.10 -4.31
N HIS A 917 20.31 -18.43 -4.68
CA HIS A 917 19.64 -17.41 -3.85
C HIS A 917 20.50 -16.16 -3.61
N CYS A 918 21.34 -15.80 -4.58
CA CYS A 918 22.21 -14.62 -4.56
C CYS A 918 21.42 -13.30 -4.58
N CYS A 919 22.01 -12.21 -4.07
CA CYS A 919 21.52 -10.83 -4.12
C CYS A 919 21.28 -10.28 -5.55
N ILE A 920 21.85 -10.91 -6.58
CA ILE A 920 21.69 -10.54 -8.00
C ILE A 920 20.61 -11.38 -8.74
N SER A 921 19.83 -12.19 -8.03
CA SER A 921 18.74 -13.01 -8.61
C SER A 921 17.77 -12.16 -9.43
N VAL A 922 17.34 -12.60 -10.62
CA VAL A 922 16.36 -11.86 -11.43
C VAL A 922 14.94 -12.20 -10.98
N GLY A 923 14.12 -11.21 -10.60
CA GLY A 923 12.73 -11.41 -10.15
C GLY A 923 12.59 -11.74 -8.66
N VAL A 924 11.72 -12.70 -8.29
CA VAL A 924 11.37 -12.98 -6.89
C VAL A 924 12.53 -13.65 -6.13
N LYS A 925 13.02 -13.00 -5.06
CA LYS A 925 14.05 -13.50 -4.13
C LYS A 925 13.47 -13.75 -2.71
N GLU A 926 14.07 -14.67 -1.97
CA GLU A 926 13.89 -14.79 -0.51
C GLU A 926 14.63 -13.64 0.20
N MET A 927 13.95 -12.96 1.14
CA MET A 927 14.44 -11.71 1.77
C MET A 927 14.22 -11.66 3.29
N LEU A 928 14.66 -10.58 3.92
CA LEU A 928 14.29 -10.21 5.29
C LEU A 928 12.81 -9.76 5.35
N PRO A 929 12.16 -9.85 6.53
CA PRO A 929 10.78 -9.43 6.73
C PRO A 929 10.48 -8.01 6.22
N GLY A 930 9.44 -7.87 5.38
CA GLY A 930 8.99 -6.57 4.88
C GLY A 930 9.83 -5.96 3.74
N GLY A 931 10.81 -6.70 3.20
CA GLY A 931 11.70 -6.22 2.14
C GLY A 931 11.08 -6.11 0.73
N GLY A 932 9.89 -6.70 0.47
CA GLY A 932 9.24 -6.68 -0.84
C GLY A 932 9.82 -7.68 -1.87
N VAL A 933 9.87 -7.31 -3.16
CA VAL A 933 10.37 -8.15 -4.29
C VAL A 933 11.88 -7.92 -4.62
N ALA A 934 12.56 -7.06 -3.87
CA ALA A 934 13.85 -6.49 -4.24
C ALA A 934 15.06 -7.46 -4.31
N THR A 935 15.36 -7.97 -5.51
CA THR A 935 16.77 -8.06 -5.95
C THR A 935 17.49 -6.75 -5.60
N PHE A 936 18.62 -6.82 -4.90
CA PHE A 936 19.33 -5.62 -4.43
C PHE A 936 19.96 -4.87 -5.60
N HIS A 937 20.63 -5.62 -6.47
CA HIS A 937 21.27 -5.13 -7.68
C HIS A 937 20.74 -5.91 -8.91
N PRO A 938 19.54 -5.55 -9.42
CA PRO A 938 18.92 -6.25 -10.57
C PRO A 938 19.70 -6.09 -11.88
N ASP A 939 20.69 -5.21 -11.88
CA ASP A 939 21.61 -4.83 -12.95
C ASP A 939 22.93 -5.61 -12.94
N THR A 940 23.43 -6.06 -11.78
CA THR A 940 24.78 -6.65 -11.68
C THR A 940 25.01 -7.88 -12.57
N ILE A 941 24.01 -8.77 -12.71
CA ILE A 941 24.15 -9.93 -13.61
C ILE A 941 24.28 -9.51 -15.09
N VAL A 942 23.73 -8.35 -15.46
CA VAL A 942 23.87 -7.75 -16.79
C VAL A 942 25.31 -7.31 -16.99
N ASP A 943 25.88 -6.57 -16.03
CA ASP A 943 27.28 -6.12 -16.10
C ASP A 943 28.26 -7.29 -16.22
N TYR A 944 28.04 -8.35 -15.44
CA TYR A 944 28.89 -9.54 -15.50
C TYR A 944 28.80 -10.27 -16.84
N LEU A 945 27.62 -10.29 -17.48
CA LEU A 945 27.45 -10.87 -18.81
C LEU A 945 28.11 -10.02 -19.89
N LEU A 946 28.06 -8.68 -19.78
CA LEU A 946 28.65 -7.74 -20.74
C LEU A 946 30.18 -7.66 -20.64
N ASP A 947 30.74 -7.81 -19.43
CA ASP A 947 32.17 -7.71 -19.18
C ASP A 947 32.89 -9.07 -19.29
N GLN A 948 33.71 -9.22 -20.32
CA GLN A 948 34.49 -10.44 -20.55
C GLN A 948 35.64 -10.60 -19.55
N GLY A 949 36.02 -9.56 -18.82
CA GLY A 949 36.99 -9.60 -17.72
C GLY A 949 36.46 -10.24 -16.43
N ILE A 950 35.17 -10.55 -16.36
CA ILE A 950 34.55 -11.33 -15.30
C ILE A 950 34.24 -12.71 -15.83
N GLN A 951 34.39 -13.79 -15.07
CA GLN A 951 33.94 -15.13 -15.47
C GLN A 951 33.22 -15.78 -14.29
N VAL A 952 32.42 -16.81 -14.58
CA VAL A 952 31.76 -17.60 -13.53
C VAL A 952 32.15 -19.05 -13.73
N VAL A 953 32.48 -19.71 -12.64
CA VAL A 953 32.62 -21.17 -12.60
C VAL A 953 31.50 -21.73 -11.76
N GLU A 954 30.76 -22.68 -12.31
CA GLU A 954 29.56 -23.26 -11.73
C GLU A 954 29.78 -24.73 -11.40
N VAL A 955 29.14 -25.15 -10.30
CA VAL A 955 28.95 -26.54 -9.91
C VAL A 955 27.54 -26.90 -10.33
N VAL A 956 27.38 -27.86 -11.23
CA VAL A 956 26.11 -28.27 -11.81
C VAL A 956 25.72 -29.63 -11.26
N ASP A 957 24.44 -29.78 -10.91
CA ASP A 957 23.83 -31.08 -10.65
C ASP A 957 23.45 -31.73 -11.98
N PRO A 958 24.10 -32.84 -12.41
CA PRO A 958 23.84 -33.44 -13.72
C PRO A 958 22.41 -33.96 -13.89
N ASP A 959 21.71 -34.29 -12.78
CA ASP A 959 20.34 -34.82 -12.82
C ASP A 959 19.33 -33.74 -13.22
N THR A 960 19.56 -32.50 -12.80
CA THR A 960 18.68 -31.35 -13.08
C THR A 960 19.24 -30.41 -14.13
N ASN A 961 20.54 -30.50 -14.41
CA ASN A 961 21.33 -29.54 -15.17
C ASN A 961 21.17 -28.10 -14.62
N GLU A 962 21.02 -27.96 -13.30
CA GLU A 962 20.91 -26.69 -12.60
C GLU A 962 22.22 -26.42 -11.82
N PRO A 963 22.70 -25.16 -11.79
CA PRO A 963 23.75 -24.74 -10.88
C PRO A 963 23.34 -24.97 -9.42
N ILE A 964 24.26 -25.50 -8.61
CA ILE A 964 24.11 -25.68 -7.16
C ILE A 964 25.19 -24.96 -6.35
N GLY A 965 26.17 -24.36 -7.03
CA GLY A 965 27.18 -23.51 -6.44
C GLY A 965 27.94 -22.77 -7.54
N GLN A 966 28.55 -21.65 -7.20
CA GLN A 966 29.25 -20.81 -8.16
C GLN A 966 30.33 -19.94 -7.51
N VAL A 967 31.27 -19.49 -8.33
CA VAL A 967 32.32 -18.55 -7.97
C VAL A 967 32.45 -17.51 -9.07
N TRP A 968 32.37 -16.22 -8.71
CA TRP A 968 32.67 -15.11 -9.62
C TRP A 968 34.17 -14.87 -9.67
N LEU A 969 34.72 -14.69 -10.86
CA LEU A 969 36.15 -14.58 -11.12
C LEU A 969 36.48 -13.28 -11.81
N PHE A 970 37.55 -12.62 -11.39
CA PHE A 970 38.19 -11.54 -12.10
C PHE A 970 39.71 -11.58 -11.88
N VAL A 971 40.47 -10.67 -12.47
CA VAL A 971 41.92 -10.59 -12.29
C VAL A 971 42.29 -9.28 -11.62
N THR A 972 43.22 -9.32 -10.67
CA THR A 972 43.82 -8.14 -10.05
C THR A 972 45.35 -8.20 -10.11
N PRO A 973 46.08 -7.08 -10.20
CA PRO A 973 47.53 -7.09 -10.08
C PRO A 973 47.98 -7.22 -8.61
N ASP A 974 49.04 -8.00 -8.35
CA ASP A 974 49.72 -8.01 -7.07
C ASP A 974 50.67 -6.81 -6.88
N LYS A 975 51.45 -6.81 -5.79
CA LYS A 975 52.40 -5.74 -5.46
C LYS A 975 53.53 -5.58 -6.48
N ASP A 976 53.88 -6.64 -7.20
CA ASP A 976 54.88 -6.65 -8.26
C ASP A 976 54.24 -6.40 -9.64
N GLY A 977 52.92 -6.18 -9.67
CA GLY A 977 52.14 -5.97 -10.88
C GLY A 977 51.87 -7.26 -11.67
N LYS A 978 52.09 -8.44 -11.09
CA LYS A 978 51.76 -9.74 -11.69
C LYS A 978 50.27 -10.05 -11.54
N PRO A 979 49.65 -10.76 -12.50
CA PRO A 979 48.23 -11.07 -12.42
C PRO A 979 47.94 -12.14 -11.36
N VAL A 980 46.87 -11.92 -10.60
CA VAL A 980 46.27 -12.86 -9.66
C VAL A 980 44.79 -13.04 -10.03
N MET A 981 44.35 -14.28 -10.23
CA MET A 981 42.93 -14.57 -10.41
C MET A 981 42.26 -14.51 -9.03
N ILE A 982 41.26 -13.65 -8.89
CA ILE A 982 40.45 -13.54 -7.68
C ILE A 982 39.14 -14.28 -7.89
N ALA A 983 38.87 -15.25 -7.02
CA ALA A 983 37.54 -15.75 -6.74
C ALA A 983 36.88 -14.80 -5.74
N ASP A 984 35.88 -14.04 -6.16
CA ASP A 984 35.26 -12.96 -5.37
C ASP A 984 34.64 -13.51 -4.07
N ASN A 985 33.63 -14.36 -4.23
CA ASN A 985 33.03 -15.17 -3.18
C ASN A 985 32.73 -16.58 -3.73
N PHE A 986 32.44 -17.52 -2.84
CA PHE A 986 31.96 -18.86 -3.20
C PHE A 986 30.58 -19.10 -2.61
N GLU A 987 29.57 -19.11 -3.47
CA GLU A 987 28.18 -19.38 -3.08
C GLU A 987 27.80 -20.83 -3.33
N ILE A 988 27.09 -21.45 -2.38
CA ILE A 988 26.59 -22.81 -2.49
C ILE A 988 25.14 -22.87 -2.04
N ASN A 989 24.32 -23.60 -2.80
CA ASN A 989 22.93 -23.85 -2.43
C ASN A 989 22.84 -24.42 -1.00
N ASN A 990 21.97 -23.82 -0.17
CA ASN A 990 21.81 -24.11 1.26
C ASN A 990 21.48 -25.59 1.60
N ARG A 991 21.16 -26.43 0.61
CA ARG A 991 21.11 -27.90 0.75
C ARG A 991 22.45 -28.52 1.12
N TYR A 992 23.56 -27.82 0.84
CA TYR A 992 24.93 -28.25 1.12
C TYR A 992 25.66 -27.21 2.00
N PRO A 993 25.22 -26.99 3.25
CA PRO A 993 25.82 -25.98 4.12
C PRO A 993 27.27 -26.32 4.48
N ALA A 994 28.06 -25.32 4.87
CA ALA A 994 29.40 -25.50 5.42
C ALA A 994 29.44 -26.52 6.58
N GLY A 995 30.60 -27.14 6.83
CA GLY A 995 30.74 -28.23 7.80
C GLY A 995 30.17 -29.56 7.33
N ASN A 996 29.51 -29.61 6.18
CA ASN A 996 29.10 -30.85 5.52
C ASN A 996 30.25 -31.34 4.62
N ASN A 997 30.53 -32.64 4.66
CA ASN A 997 31.55 -33.24 3.80
C ASN A 997 31.27 -33.07 2.30
N VAL A 998 30.00 -32.87 1.91
CA VAL A 998 29.62 -32.52 0.53
C VAL A 998 30.08 -31.12 0.17
N ASN A 999 29.88 -30.14 1.06
CA ASN A 999 30.33 -28.77 0.84
C ASN A 999 31.86 -28.71 0.70
N ARG A 1000 32.59 -29.37 1.60
CA ARG A 1000 34.06 -29.46 1.51
C ARG A 1000 34.54 -30.15 0.24
N GLY A 1001 33.87 -31.23 -0.19
CA GLY A 1001 34.20 -31.88 -1.45
C GLY A 1001 33.93 -30.98 -2.68
N ILE A 1002 32.85 -30.19 -2.66
CA ILE A 1002 32.56 -29.18 -3.69
C ILE A 1002 33.67 -28.12 -3.70
N ARG A 1003 34.05 -27.61 -2.53
CA ARG A 1003 35.13 -26.64 -2.35
C ARG A 1003 36.45 -27.13 -2.94
N ASP A 1004 36.89 -28.31 -2.51
CA ASP A 1004 38.19 -28.85 -2.90
C ASP A 1004 38.25 -29.14 -4.42
N ALA A 1005 37.15 -29.62 -5.01
CA ALA A 1005 37.03 -29.81 -6.45
C ALA A 1005 37.05 -28.47 -7.20
N MET A 1006 36.34 -27.44 -6.70
CA MET A 1006 36.36 -26.10 -7.30
C MET A 1006 37.76 -25.49 -7.26
N PHE A 1007 38.45 -25.55 -6.12
CA PHE A 1007 39.81 -25.01 -5.99
C PHE A 1007 40.79 -25.69 -6.94
N LYS A 1008 40.66 -27.00 -7.14
CA LYS A 1008 41.45 -27.72 -8.13
C LYS A 1008 41.14 -27.23 -9.55
N PHE A 1009 39.86 -27.14 -9.91
CA PHE A 1009 39.43 -26.62 -11.21
C PHE A 1009 39.95 -25.20 -11.48
N LEU A 1010 39.83 -24.30 -10.51
CA LEU A 1010 40.27 -22.90 -10.64
C LEU A 1010 41.78 -22.79 -10.88
N LYS A 1011 42.61 -23.62 -10.26
CA LYS A 1011 44.06 -23.66 -10.55
C LYS A 1011 44.36 -24.15 -11.96
N GLU A 1012 43.65 -25.17 -12.42
CA GLU A 1012 43.82 -25.66 -13.79
C GLU A 1012 43.43 -24.59 -14.80
N TYR A 1013 42.35 -23.86 -14.52
CA TYR A 1013 41.89 -22.73 -15.32
C TYR A 1013 42.91 -21.58 -15.32
N ALA A 1014 43.36 -21.11 -14.14
CA ALA A 1014 44.35 -20.04 -14.04
C ALA A 1014 45.68 -20.39 -14.72
N LYS A 1015 46.14 -21.63 -14.54
CA LYS A 1015 47.34 -22.13 -15.23
C LYS A 1015 47.16 -22.12 -16.75
N ALA A 1016 45.99 -22.49 -17.26
CA ALA A 1016 45.69 -22.40 -18.69
C ALA A 1016 45.71 -20.94 -19.18
N CYS A 1017 45.31 -19.99 -18.34
CA CYS A 1017 45.39 -18.55 -18.59
C CYS A 1017 46.79 -17.95 -18.37
N LYS A 1018 47.81 -18.75 -18.01
CA LYS A 1018 49.15 -18.27 -17.62
C LYS A 1018 49.15 -17.34 -16.40
N ILE A 1019 48.17 -17.50 -15.53
CA ILE A 1019 48.11 -16.84 -14.23
C ILE A 1019 48.69 -17.81 -13.19
N GLU A 1020 49.74 -17.41 -12.50
CA GLU A 1020 50.46 -18.27 -11.56
C GLU A 1020 49.70 -18.53 -10.26
N LYS A 1021 48.78 -17.61 -9.90
CA LYS A 1021 48.14 -17.54 -8.58
C LYS A 1021 46.63 -17.39 -8.69
N VAL A 1022 45.91 -18.13 -7.84
CA VAL A 1022 44.47 -17.95 -7.60
C VAL A 1022 44.27 -17.74 -6.10
N ASP A 1023 43.54 -16.70 -5.75
CA ASP A 1023 43.15 -16.42 -4.37
C ASP A 1023 41.62 -16.28 -4.29
N LEU A 1024 41.03 -16.60 -3.14
CA LEU A 1024 39.62 -16.38 -2.80
C LEU A 1024 39.52 -15.12 -1.93
N GLY A 1025 38.58 -14.21 -2.20
CA GLY A 1025 38.38 -13.00 -1.38
C GLY A 1025 38.19 -13.33 0.10
N GLU A 1026 38.78 -12.53 1.00
CA GLU A 1026 38.57 -12.65 2.46
C GLU A 1026 37.20 -12.05 2.87
N VAL A 1027 36.13 -12.55 2.27
CA VAL A 1027 34.76 -12.02 2.45
C VAL A 1027 33.92 -12.93 3.35
N GLY A 1028 32.99 -12.33 4.10
CA GLY A 1028 32.16 -13.02 5.09
C GLY A 1028 31.05 -13.90 4.50
N THR A 1029 30.76 -13.75 3.22
CA THR A 1029 29.69 -14.41 2.45
C THR A 1029 30.13 -15.73 1.81
N ASN A 1030 31.40 -16.12 1.97
CA ASN A 1030 31.85 -17.44 1.53
C ASN A 1030 31.04 -18.56 2.24
N ASP A 1031 30.39 -19.40 1.42
CA ASP A 1031 29.59 -20.55 1.87
C ASP A 1031 30.43 -21.82 2.09
N VAL A 1032 31.75 -21.71 1.93
CA VAL A 1032 32.71 -22.79 2.12
C VAL A 1032 33.62 -22.54 3.32
N GLU A 1033 34.24 -23.60 3.82
CA GLU A 1033 35.29 -23.51 4.85
C GLU A 1033 36.52 -22.80 4.27
N THR A 1034 37.03 -21.76 4.93
CA THR A 1034 38.23 -20.99 4.54
C THR A 1034 39.41 -21.17 5.50
N ASP A 1035 39.16 -21.91 6.57
CA ASP A 1035 40.03 -22.02 7.73
C ASP A 1035 41.43 -22.58 7.47
N ASP A 1036 41.55 -23.50 6.53
CA ASP A 1036 42.78 -24.18 6.17
C ASP A 1036 43.60 -23.39 5.13
N LEU A 1037 43.09 -22.25 4.67
CA LEU A 1037 43.74 -21.41 3.68
C LEU A 1037 44.63 -20.35 4.36
N GLU A 1038 45.73 -20.02 3.68
CA GLU A 1038 46.66 -18.99 4.13
C GLU A 1038 46.15 -17.60 3.71
N VAL A 1039 46.07 -16.65 4.64
CA VAL A 1039 45.73 -15.26 4.30
C VAL A 1039 46.95 -14.56 3.68
N VAL A 1040 46.74 -13.95 2.52
CA VAL A 1040 47.74 -13.18 1.78
C VAL A 1040 47.34 -11.72 1.70
N SER A 1041 48.33 -10.82 1.70
CA SER A 1041 48.11 -9.38 1.53
C SER A 1041 48.37 -8.97 0.08
N LEU A 1042 47.36 -8.34 -0.52
CA LEU A 1042 47.39 -7.74 -1.85
C LEU A 1042 47.39 -6.20 -1.73
N PRO A 1043 47.68 -5.46 -2.82
CA PRO A 1043 47.17 -4.09 -2.98
C PRO A 1043 45.64 -4.09 -2.88
N PRO A 1044 44.99 -2.91 -2.77
CA PRO A 1044 43.53 -2.83 -2.91
C PRO A 1044 43.08 -3.61 -4.15
N ILE A 1045 42.22 -4.60 -3.95
CA ILE A 1045 41.76 -5.49 -5.00
C ILE A 1045 40.92 -4.67 -5.98
N GLU A 1046 41.38 -4.62 -7.22
CA GLU A 1046 40.72 -3.93 -8.32
C GLU A 1046 40.65 -4.83 -9.54
N LYS A 1047 39.57 -4.73 -10.32
CA LYS A 1047 39.43 -5.46 -11.58
C LYS A 1047 40.38 -4.90 -12.64
N LEU A 1048 41.25 -5.77 -13.16
CA LEU A 1048 42.15 -5.47 -14.27
C LEU A 1048 41.33 -5.08 -15.52
N GLY A 1049 41.70 -3.97 -16.13
CA GLY A 1049 41.01 -3.41 -17.31
C GLY A 1049 39.85 -2.48 -16.98
N GLY A 1050 39.55 -2.22 -15.70
CA GLY A 1050 38.51 -1.29 -15.28
C GLY A 1050 37.08 -1.84 -15.41
N TYR A 1051 36.10 -0.92 -15.38
CA TYR A 1051 34.67 -1.22 -15.39
C TYR A 1051 33.98 -0.52 -16.56
N LEU A 1052 32.87 -1.09 -17.03
CA LEU A 1052 32.04 -0.46 -18.03
C LEU A 1052 31.51 0.87 -17.49
N ASN A 1053 31.69 1.95 -18.24
CA ASN A 1053 31.33 3.32 -17.84
C ASN A 1053 32.01 3.85 -16.56
N ASP A 1054 33.14 3.25 -16.15
CA ASP A 1054 33.85 3.58 -14.91
C ASP A 1054 33.03 3.40 -13.61
N GLU A 1055 31.88 2.71 -13.70
CA GLU A 1055 31.02 2.37 -12.57
C GLU A 1055 31.49 1.07 -11.92
N LYS A 1056 31.87 1.11 -10.64
CA LYS A 1056 32.27 -0.09 -9.91
C LYS A 1056 31.10 -1.06 -9.82
N TYR A 1057 31.34 -2.29 -10.27
CA TYR A 1057 30.36 -3.36 -10.08
C TYR A 1057 30.26 -3.75 -8.61
N TYR A 1058 29.13 -4.33 -8.25
CA TYR A 1058 28.99 -5.04 -6.98
C TYR A 1058 29.86 -6.30 -7.03
N LEU A 1059 31.04 -6.27 -6.38
CA LEU A 1059 31.96 -7.39 -6.18
C LEU A 1059 32.43 -7.31 -4.73
N GLU A 1060 32.33 -8.40 -3.98
CA GLU A 1060 32.48 -8.37 -2.53
C GLU A 1060 33.93 -8.21 -2.08
N ALA A 1061 34.89 -8.76 -2.83
CA ALA A 1061 36.31 -8.67 -2.52
C ALA A 1061 36.92 -7.32 -2.97
N LEU A 1062 36.14 -6.46 -3.63
CA LEU A 1062 36.63 -5.21 -4.19
C LEU A 1062 37.12 -4.26 -3.09
N GLU A 1063 38.23 -3.57 -3.35
CA GLU A 1063 38.91 -2.65 -2.43
C GLU A 1063 39.54 -3.29 -1.17
N ASP A 1064 39.26 -4.57 -0.89
CA ASP A 1064 39.94 -5.27 0.18
C ASP A 1064 41.44 -5.44 -0.14
N THR A 1065 42.25 -5.63 0.89
CA THR A 1065 43.70 -5.79 0.81
C THR A 1065 44.14 -7.20 1.18
N LYS A 1066 43.19 -8.10 1.39
CA LYS A 1066 43.45 -9.47 1.81
C LYS A 1066 42.62 -10.48 1.02
N ALA A 1067 43.18 -11.67 0.88
CA ALA A 1067 42.54 -12.82 0.25
C ALA A 1067 43.09 -14.12 0.87
N PHE A 1068 42.40 -15.23 0.67
CA PHE A 1068 42.82 -16.58 1.01
C PHE A 1068 43.54 -17.23 -0.17
N MET A 1069 44.78 -17.67 0.03
CA MET A 1069 45.54 -18.41 -0.97
C MET A 1069 44.94 -19.79 -1.20
N ILE A 1070 44.58 -20.09 -2.45
CA ILE A 1070 44.15 -21.43 -2.85
C ILE A 1070 45.42 -22.27 -3.13
N GLN A 1071 45.88 -23.01 -2.12
CA GLN A 1071 47.10 -23.85 -2.13
C GLN A 1071 47.01 -25.03 -3.06
#